data_AF-A0A5E4CZP5-F1
#
_entry.id   AF-A0A5E4CZP5-F1
#
_cell.length_a   1.000
_cell.length_b   1.000
_cell.length_c   1.000
_cell.angle_alpha   90.00
_cell.angle_beta   90.00
_cell.angle_gamma   90.00
#
_symmetry.space_group_name_H-M   'P 1'
#
loop_
_entity.id
_entity.type
_entity.pdbx_description
1 polymer ?
#
loop_
_entity_poly.entity_id
_entity_poly.type
_entity_poly.pdbx_seq_one_letter_code
_entity_poly.pdbx_strand_id
1 'polypeptide(L)'
;AGMALYKIVPKNPYYFWSVMSLIMQSISAQDENLSKTMFLPLAERMVEKMVKEDKIEAEAEVELYYMILERLGKYQEALDVIRGKLGEKLTSEIQSRENKCMAMYKKLSRWPECNALSRRLLLKNSDDWQFYLTYFDSVFRLIEEAWTPPAEGEHSLEGEVHYSAEEAVKFIEDRITEESKSSRHLRGPHLAKLELIRRLRSQGCNDEYKLGDPEELMFQYFKKFGDKPCCFTDLKVFVDLLPATQGTKFINQLLGVVPLSTPTEDKLALPSDIRALQQHLCVVQLTRLLGLYHTMDKNQKLSVVRELMLRYQHGLEFGKSCLKTELQFSDYYCLLAVHVLIDIWRETGDETAVWQALTLLEEGLTHSPSNAQFKLLLVRIYCMLGAFEPVVDLYSSLDAKHIQHDTIGYLLTRYAESLGQYAAASQSCNFALRFFHSNQKDTSEYIIQAYKYGAFEKIPEFIAFRNRLNNSLHFAQVRTERMLLDLLLEANISTSLAESIKSMNLRPEEDDIPWEDLRDNRDLNVFFSWDPKDRDVSEEHKKLSLEEETMWLRIRSLTLRLISGLPSLNHPVEPKNSEKTSENGVSSPIDILRLLLQQLEVAVETGKRFIEKEIQYPFLGPVPTRMGGFFNSGCSQCQISSFYLVNDIYELDTNGLGK
;
A
#
# COMPACT_ATOMS: atom_id res chain seq x y z
N ALA A 1 -22.99 12.18 -27.60
CA ALA A 1 -24.02 12.93 -26.85
C ALA A 1 -23.62 14.39 -26.60
N GLY A 2 -22.46 14.68 -25.99
CA GLY A 2 -22.03 16.05 -25.66
C GLY A 2 -22.05 17.04 -26.85
N MET A 3 -21.49 16.66 -28.00
CA MET A 3 -21.50 17.54 -29.19
C MET A 3 -22.90 17.84 -29.72
N ALA A 4 -23.84 16.90 -29.58
CA ALA A 4 -25.23 17.16 -29.95
C ALA A 4 -25.88 18.16 -28.98
N LEU A 5 -25.60 18.02 -27.67
CA LEU A 5 -26.08 18.95 -26.65
C LEU A 5 -25.51 20.37 -26.86
N TYR A 6 -24.22 20.49 -27.18
CA TYR A 6 -23.59 21.77 -27.49
C TYR A 6 -24.20 22.44 -28.74
N LYS A 7 -24.55 21.65 -29.77
CA LYS A 7 -25.24 22.18 -30.96
C LYS A 7 -26.65 22.70 -30.67
N ILE A 8 -27.35 22.10 -29.70
CA ILE A 8 -28.69 22.53 -29.29
C ILE A 8 -28.61 23.76 -28.37
N VAL A 9 -27.70 23.73 -27.38
CA VAL A 9 -27.46 24.83 -26.44
C VAL A 9 -25.94 25.07 -26.36
N PRO A 10 -25.41 26.16 -26.93
CA PRO A 10 -23.97 26.40 -27.06
C PRO A 10 -23.33 26.87 -25.74
N LYS A 11 -23.37 26.05 -24.70
CA LYS A 11 -22.70 26.27 -23.41
C LYS A 11 -21.34 25.58 -23.38
N ASN A 12 -20.28 26.29 -22.98
CA ASN A 12 -18.90 25.77 -22.96
C ASN A 12 -18.73 24.41 -22.26
N PRO A 13 -19.33 24.15 -21.07
CA PRO A 13 -19.19 22.85 -20.41
C PRO A 13 -19.58 21.65 -21.29
N TYR A 14 -20.62 21.78 -22.12
CA TYR A 14 -21.06 20.68 -23.00
C TYR A 14 -20.05 20.38 -24.12
N TYR A 15 -19.31 21.40 -24.56
CA TYR A 15 -18.20 21.21 -25.49
C TYR A 15 -17.08 20.41 -24.85
N PHE A 16 -16.64 20.83 -23.65
CA PHE A 16 -15.54 20.19 -22.94
C PHE A 16 -15.90 18.80 -22.38
N TRP A 17 -17.17 18.50 -22.11
CA TRP A 17 -17.62 17.12 -21.86
C TRP A 17 -17.35 16.21 -23.05
N SER A 18 -17.47 16.72 -24.27
CA SER A 18 -17.16 15.96 -25.48
C SER A 18 -15.67 15.72 -25.61
N VAL A 19 -14.85 16.74 -25.34
CA VAL A 19 -13.39 16.62 -25.29
C VAL A 19 -12.96 15.60 -24.24
N MET A 20 -13.48 15.68 -23.03
CA MET A 20 -13.16 14.74 -21.96
C MET A 20 -13.60 13.31 -22.31
N SER A 21 -14.76 13.13 -22.96
CA SER A 21 -15.20 11.80 -23.42
C SER A 21 -14.24 11.18 -24.45
N LEU A 22 -13.60 12.01 -25.28
CA LEU A 22 -12.62 11.58 -26.27
C LEU A 22 -11.32 11.13 -25.59
N ILE A 23 -10.91 11.81 -24.52
CA ILE A 23 -9.80 11.38 -23.67
C ILE A 23 -10.15 10.06 -22.98
N MET A 24 -11.38 9.90 -22.49
CA MET A 24 -11.80 8.63 -21.89
C MET A 24 -11.74 7.47 -22.87
N GLN A 25 -12.16 7.69 -24.12
CA GLN A 25 -12.01 6.68 -25.19
C GLN A 25 -10.53 6.35 -25.44
N SER A 26 -9.67 7.37 -25.46
CA SER A 26 -8.21 7.22 -25.58
C SER A 26 -7.60 6.39 -24.44
N ILE A 27 -8.04 6.60 -23.19
CA ILE A 27 -7.56 5.86 -22.01
C ILE A 27 -8.03 4.40 -22.05
N SER A 28 -9.24 4.15 -22.53
CA SER A 28 -9.81 2.79 -22.63
C SER A 28 -9.40 2.01 -23.88
N ALA A 29 -8.73 2.65 -24.84
CA ALA A 29 -8.40 2.03 -26.11
C ALA A 29 -7.35 0.93 -25.91
N GLN A 30 -7.63 -0.28 -26.39
CA GLN A 30 -6.66 -1.37 -26.43
C GLN A 30 -5.51 -1.10 -27.41
N ASP A 31 -5.78 -0.36 -28.49
CA ASP A 31 -4.79 0.07 -29.47
C ASP A 31 -4.25 1.46 -29.14
N GLU A 32 -2.99 1.52 -28.70
CA GLU A 32 -2.29 2.78 -28.43
C GLU A 32 -2.19 3.70 -29.66
N ASN A 33 -2.13 3.14 -30.87
CA ASN A 33 -2.01 3.95 -32.10
C ASN A 33 -3.28 4.75 -32.33
N LEU A 34 -4.46 4.16 -32.12
CA LEU A 34 -5.74 4.86 -32.21
C LEU A 34 -5.84 6.00 -31.19
N SER A 35 -5.32 5.76 -29.99
CA SER A 35 -5.24 6.74 -28.90
C SER A 35 -4.41 7.97 -29.29
N LYS A 36 -3.19 7.75 -29.78
CA LYS A 36 -2.21 8.81 -30.08
C LYS A 36 -2.42 9.48 -31.45
N THR A 37 -3.00 8.81 -32.44
CA THR A 37 -3.12 9.36 -33.81
C THR A 37 -4.51 9.89 -34.14
N MET A 38 -5.56 9.42 -33.44
CA MET A 38 -6.95 9.83 -33.74
C MET A 38 -7.60 10.58 -32.57
N PHE A 39 -7.69 9.94 -31.40
CA PHE A 39 -8.48 10.49 -30.29
C PHE A 39 -7.83 11.73 -29.67
N LEU A 40 -6.59 11.63 -29.19
CA LEU A 40 -5.91 12.75 -28.54
C LEU A 40 -5.67 13.95 -29.49
N PRO A 41 -5.23 13.77 -30.76
CA PRO A 41 -5.07 14.90 -31.68
C PRO A 41 -6.39 15.57 -32.08
N LEU A 42 -7.50 14.83 -32.10
CA LEU A 42 -8.82 15.42 -32.27
C LEU A 42 -9.23 16.23 -31.04
N ALA A 43 -8.96 15.74 -29.83
CA ALA A 43 -9.22 16.46 -28.58
C ALA A 43 -8.44 17.78 -28.52
N GLU A 44 -7.15 17.74 -28.88
CA GLU A 44 -6.31 18.93 -28.98
C GLU A 44 -6.87 19.96 -29.95
N ARG A 45 -7.15 19.57 -31.21
CA ARG A 45 -7.71 20.49 -32.22
C ARG A 45 -9.03 21.11 -31.77
N MET A 46 -9.85 20.37 -31.04
CA MET A 46 -11.09 20.88 -30.47
C MET A 46 -10.82 21.97 -29.43
N VAL A 47 -9.88 21.76 -28.51
CA VAL A 47 -9.52 22.75 -27.49
C VAL A 47 -8.81 23.96 -28.11
N GLU A 48 -7.87 23.76 -29.02
CA GLU A 48 -7.18 24.85 -29.72
C GLU A 48 -8.15 25.79 -30.44
N LYS A 49 -9.24 25.25 -31.00
CA LYS A 49 -10.28 26.07 -31.62
C LYS A 49 -10.89 27.03 -30.59
N MET A 50 -11.20 26.55 -29.38
CA MET A 50 -11.74 27.39 -28.31
C MET A 50 -10.71 28.38 -27.77
N VAL A 51 -9.42 28.01 -27.74
CA VAL A 51 -8.32 28.93 -27.40
C VAL A 51 -8.23 30.07 -28.42
N LYS A 52 -8.27 29.76 -29.72
CA LYS A 52 -8.23 30.76 -30.82
C LYS A 52 -9.43 31.72 -30.81
N GLU A 53 -10.58 31.24 -30.34
CA GLU A 53 -11.81 32.02 -30.21
C GLU A 53 -11.92 32.79 -28.88
N ASP A 54 -10.90 32.73 -28.00
CA ASP A 54 -10.88 33.29 -26.63
C ASP A 54 -12.07 32.84 -25.76
N LYS A 55 -12.47 31.57 -25.94
CA LYS A 55 -13.62 30.92 -25.26
C LYS A 55 -13.20 29.95 -24.14
N ILE A 56 -11.96 30.06 -23.69
CA ILE A 56 -11.51 29.38 -22.46
C ILE A 56 -11.85 30.30 -21.30
N GLU A 57 -12.91 29.98 -20.58
CA GLU A 57 -13.48 30.80 -19.51
C GLU A 57 -13.02 30.33 -18.13
N ALA A 58 -12.87 29.01 -17.92
CA ALA A 58 -12.68 28.39 -16.62
C ALA A 58 -11.35 27.66 -16.45
N GLU A 59 -10.97 27.44 -15.18
CA GLU A 59 -9.77 26.71 -14.78
C GLU A 59 -9.75 25.26 -15.28
N ALA A 60 -10.88 24.55 -15.13
CA ALA A 60 -11.07 23.19 -15.61
C ALA A 60 -10.71 22.98 -17.09
N GLU A 61 -10.96 23.99 -17.92
CA GLU A 61 -10.69 23.94 -19.36
C GLU A 61 -9.18 24.05 -19.64
N VAL A 62 -8.46 24.82 -18.82
CA VAL A 62 -6.99 24.90 -18.85
C VAL A 62 -6.36 23.60 -18.36
N GLU A 63 -6.87 23.02 -17.28
CA GLU A 63 -6.41 21.72 -16.77
C GLU A 63 -6.61 20.60 -17.80
N LEU A 64 -7.78 20.58 -18.44
CA LEU A 64 -8.08 19.64 -19.50
C LEU A 64 -7.15 19.83 -20.70
N TYR A 65 -6.86 21.07 -21.08
CA TYR A 65 -5.93 21.35 -22.17
C TYR A 65 -4.51 20.86 -21.85
N TYR A 66 -4.01 21.19 -20.66
CA TYR A 66 -2.74 20.72 -20.15
C TYR A 66 -2.65 19.18 -20.16
N MET A 67 -3.68 18.49 -19.66
CA MET A 67 -3.75 17.03 -19.66
C MET A 67 -3.69 16.42 -21.06
N ILE A 68 -4.31 17.06 -22.06
CA ILE A 68 -4.25 16.61 -23.47
C ILE A 68 -2.82 16.74 -24.00
N LEU A 69 -2.21 17.91 -23.84
CA LEU A 69 -0.85 18.17 -24.34
C LEU A 69 0.18 17.26 -23.66
N GLU A 70 0.05 17.04 -22.35
CA GLU A 70 0.89 16.11 -21.60
C GLU A 70 0.74 14.68 -22.13
N ARG A 71 -0.48 14.21 -22.38
CA ARG A 71 -0.72 12.86 -22.92
C ARG A 71 -0.23 12.68 -24.36
N LEU A 72 -0.22 13.74 -25.16
CA LEU A 72 0.36 13.74 -26.51
C LEU A 72 1.89 13.77 -26.51
N GLY A 73 2.54 13.96 -25.36
CA GLY A 73 3.98 14.13 -25.26
C GLY A 73 4.48 15.51 -25.69
N LYS A 74 3.57 16.47 -25.88
CA LYS A 74 3.89 17.86 -26.28
C LYS A 74 4.22 18.70 -25.06
N TYR A 75 5.24 18.28 -24.30
CA TYR A 75 5.56 18.86 -23.00
C TYR A 75 5.97 20.34 -23.08
N GLN A 76 6.60 20.75 -24.18
CA GLN A 76 6.97 22.16 -24.40
C GLN A 76 5.72 23.05 -24.54
N GLU A 77 4.78 22.63 -25.40
CA GLU A 77 3.53 23.36 -25.61
C GLU A 77 2.69 23.39 -24.32
N ALA A 78 2.65 22.27 -23.58
CA ALA A 78 1.99 22.21 -22.27
C ALA A 78 2.60 23.21 -21.28
N LEU A 79 3.93 23.29 -21.20
CA LEU A 79 4.64 24.26 -20.36
C LEU A 79 4.29 25.70 -20.75
N ASP A 80 4.26 26.01 -22.05
CA ASP A 80 3.97 27.36 -22.55
C ASP A 80 2.53 27.79 -22.22
N VAL A 81 1.57 26.85 -22.25
CA VAL A 81 0.18 27.10 -21.82
C VAL A 81 0.09 27.47 -20.35
N ILE A 82 0.78 26.73 -19.47
CA ILE A 82 0.77 26.96 -18.01
C ILE A 82 1.57 28.22 -17.64
N ARG A 83 2.66 28.50 -18.35
CA ARG A 83 3.45 29.72 -18.10
C ARG A 83 2.77 30.98 -18.66
N GLY A 84 2.03 30.85 -19.77
CA GLY A 84 1.34 31.95 -20.42
C GLY A 84 0.06 32.40 -19.72
N LYS A 85 -0.74 33.20 -20.44
CA LYS A 85 -1.97 33.84 -19.95
C LYS A 85 -3.02 32.85 -19.44
N LEU A 86 -3.12 31.65 -20.03
CA LEU A 86 -4.08 30.64 -19.60
C LEU A 86 -3.76 30.11 -18.20
N GLY A 87 -2.48 29.97 -17.86
CA GLY A 87 -2.06 29.55 -16.53
C GLY A 87 -2.39 30.53 -15.40
N GLU A 88 -2.64 31.81 -15.71
CA GLU A 88 -3.13 32.79 -14.70
C GLU A 88 -4.51 32.42 -14.16
N LYS A 89 -5.26 31.57 -14.87
CA LYS A 89 -6.55 31.04 -14.41
C LYS A 89 -6.43 29.88 -13.42
N LEU A 90 -5.25 29.24 -13.33
CA LEU A 90 -5.00 28.13 -12.40
C LEU A 90 -4.72 28.68 -10.99
N THR A 91 -5.79 28.90 -10.22
CA THR A 91 -5.73 29.62 -8.94
C THR A 91 -6.41 28.90 -7.79
N SER A 92 -7.18 27.84 -8.06
CA SER A 92 -7.94 27.16 -7.02
C SER A 92 -7.08 26.34 -6.06
N GLU A 93 -6.05 25.67 -6.58
CA GLU A 93 -5.13 24.84 -5.80
C GLU A 93 -3.82 25.57 -5.46
N ILE A 94 -3.33 25.39 -4.23
CA ILE A 94 -2.05 25.95 -3.77
C ILE A 94 -0.93 25.41 -4.66
N GLN A 95 -0.17 26.31 -5.28
CA GLN A 95 0.97 25.97 -6.14
C GLN A 95 0.61 25.08 -7.34
N SER A 96 -0.65 25.04 -7.80
CA SER A 96 -1.05 24.24 -8.97
C SER A 96 -0.21 24.57 -10.20
N ARG A 97 -0.04 25.87 -10.48
CA ARG A 97 0.77 26.36 -11.59
C ARG A 97 2.24 25.92 -11.44
N GLU A 98 2.85 26.12 -10.28
CA GLU A 98 4.23 25.71 -10.05
C GLU A 98 4.43 24.19 -10.12
N ASN A 99 3.52 23.38 -9.58
CA ASN A 99 3.60 21.92 -9.65
C ASN A 99 3.47 21.41 -11.09
N LYS A 100 2.55 21.97 -11.89
CA LYS A 100 2.42 21.63 -13.31
C LYS A 100 3.64 22.09 -14.12
N CYS A 101 4.19 23.28 -13.87
CA CYS A 101 5.47 23.71 -14.45
C CYS A 101 6.61 22.74 -14.08
N MET A 102 6.73 22.37 -12.81
CA MET A 102 7.76 21.44 -12.32
C MET A 102 7.67 20.07 -13.02
N ALA A 103 6.46 19.54 -13.19
CA ALA A 103 6.25 18.29 -13.91
C ALA A 103 6.73 18.38 -15.37
N MET A 104 6.43 19.48 -16.06
CA MET A 104 6.87 19.69 -17.45
C MET A 104 8.39 19.90 -17.55
N TYR A 105 8.99 20.69 -16.66
CA TYR A 105 10.45 20.86 -16.65
C TYR A 105 11.19 19.54 -16.46
N LYS A 106 10.72 18.67 -15.55
CA LYS A 106 11.26 17.32 -15.37
C LYS A 106 11.16 16.48 -16.64
N LYS A 107 9.98 16.45 -17.30
CA LYS A 107 9.78 15.68 -18.55
C LYS A 107 10.60 16.21 -19.72
N LEU A 108 10.87 17.52 -19.75
CA LEU A 108 11.73 18.16 -20.75
C LEU A 108 13.23 18.10 -20.41
N SER A 109 13.61 17.51 -19.27
CA SER A 109 14.99 17.54 -18.74
C SER A 109 15.56 18.96 -18.63
N ARG A 110 14.70 19.94 -18.31
CA ARG A 110 15.07 21.34 -18.06
C ARG A 110 15.50 21.52 -16.60
N TRP A 111 16.68 21.02 -16.28
CA TRP A 111 17.20 21.01 -14.92
C TRP A 111 17.47 22.40 -14.32
N PRO A 112 17.96 23.42 -15.07
CA PRO A 112 18.14 24.76 -14.52
C PRO A 112 16.83 25.35 -14.00
N GLU A 113 15.76 25.28 -14.78
CA GLU A 113 14.44 25.77 -14.38
C GLU A 113 13.83 24.97 -13.23
N CYS A 114 14.00 23.64 -13.21
CA CYS A 114 13.64 22.81 -12.04
C CYS A 114 14.33 23.33 -10.77
N ASN A 115 15.64 23.58 -10.85
CA ASN A 115 16.45 24.00 -9.72
C ASN A 115 16.01 25.35 -9.17
N ALA A 116 15.93 26.35 -10.04
CA ALA A 116 15.53 27.70 -9.67
C ALA A 116 14.10 27.73 -9.09
N LEU A 117 13.16 26.97 -9.67
CA LEU A 117 11.81 26.83 -9.15
C LEU A 117 11.79 26.18 -7.77
N SER A 118 12.48 25.06 -7.57
CA SER A 118 12.56 24.40 -6.26
C SER A 118 13.17 25.32 -5.20
N ARG A 119 14.26 26.02 -5.53
CA ARG A 119 14.89 27.00 -4.65
C ARG A 119 13.93 28.12 -4.27
N ARG A 120 13.22 28.71 -5.24
CA ARG A 120 12.23 29.77 -5.03
C ARG A 120 11.10 29.30 -4.11
N LEU A 121 10.64 28.06 -4.28
CA LEU A 121 9.59 27.49 -3.43
C LEU A 121 10.09 27.18 -2.01
N LEU A 122 11.33 26.70 -1.87
CA LEU A 122 11.99 26.48 -0.57
C LEU A 122 12.31 27.79 0.18
N LEU A 123 12.54 28.88 -0.54
CA LEU A 123 12.64 30.23 0.03
C LEU A 123 11.29 30.69 0.63
N LYS A 124 10.16 30.26 0.06
CA LYS A 124 8.82 30.57 0.57
C LYS A 124 8.38 29.62 1.69
N ASN A 125 8.68 28.33 1.56
CA ASN A 125 8.40 27.31 2.56
C ASN A 125 9.61 26.36 2.70
N SER A 126 10.41 26.56 3.74
CA SER A 126 11.63 25.80 3.99
C SER A 126 11.41 24.40 4.58
N ASP A 127 10.16 23.95 4.74
CA ASP A 127 9.80 22.63 5.29
C ASP A 127 9.20 21.67 4.23
N ASP A 128 9.20 22.07 2.96
CA ASP A 128 8.56 21.30 1.89
C ASP A 128 9.48 20.24 1.28
N TRP A 129 9.35 18.99 1.73
CA TRP A 129 10.27 17.89 1.39
C TRP A 129 10.32 17.56 -0.10
N GLN A 130 9.20 17.63 -0.84
CA GLN A 130 9.18 17.34 -2.27
C GLN A 130 10.08 18.30 -3.08
N PHE A 131 10.22 19.55 -2.63
CA PHE A 131 11.07 20.53 -3.29
C PHE A 131 12.53 20.38 -2.88
N TYR A 132 12.85 19.89 -1.68
CA TYR A 132 14.22 19.49 -1.36
C TYR A 132 14.70 18.34 -2.25
N LEU A 133 13.89 17.30 -2.42
CA LEU A 133 14.24 16.17 -3.30
C LEU A 133 14.48 16.64 -4.73
N THR A 134 13.56 17.46 -5.27
CA THR A 134 13.69 17.99 -6.63
C THR A 134 14.87 18.95 -6.78
N TYR A 135 15.11 19.80 -5.77
CA TYR A 135 16.28 20.68 -5.73
C TYR A 135 17.56 19.86 -5.81
N PHE A 136 17.72 18.85 -4.96
CA PHE A 136 18.91 18.00 -5.01
C PHE A 136 19.03 17.24 -6.33
N ASP A 137 17.94 16.62 -6.82
CA ASP A 137 17.94 15.93 -8.12
C ASP A 137 18.46 16.86 -9.23
N SER A 138 17.96 18.09 -9.28
CA SER A 138 18.38 19.07 -10.29
C SER A 138 19.82 19.56 -10.12
N VAL A 139 20.29 19.87 -8.90
CA VAL A 139 21.69 20.29 -8.69
C VAL A 139 22.66 19.20 -9.16
N PHE A 140 22.43 17.95 -8.75
CA PHE A 140 23.35 16.86 -9.10
C PHE A 140 23.36 16.57 -10.61
N ARG A 141 22.23 16.75 -11.30
CA ARG A 141 22.17 16.69 -12.78
C ARG A 141 22.94 17.83 -13.42
N LEU A 142 22.85 19.05 -12.90
CA LEU A 142 23.60 20.20 -13.42
C LEU A 142 25.11 20.05 -13.24
N ILE A 143 25.55 19.45 -12.13
CA ILE A 143 26.95 19.09 -11.90
C ILE A 143 27.41 18.05 -12.93
N GLU A 144 26.62 16.99 -13.15
CA GLU A 144 26.90 15.93 -14.13
C GLU A 144 26.98 16.50 -15.56
N GLU A 145 26.10 17.43 -15.91
CA GLU A 145 26.05 18.11 -17.21
C GLU A 145 27.12 19.19 -17.38
N ALA A 146 27.91 19.47 -16.32
CA ALA A 146 28.88 20.57 -16.27
C ALA A 146 28.26 21.91 -16.72
N TRP A 147 27.02 22.16 -16.30
CA TRP A 147 26.27 23.34 -16.73
C TRP A 147 26.92 24.62 -16.24
N THR A 148 26.94 25.65 -17.09
CA THR A 148 27.45 26.98 -16.78
C THR A 148 26.38 28.04 -17.05
N PRO A 149 26.30 29.10 -16.23
CA PRO A 149 25.32 30.16 -16.43
C PRO A 149 25.54 30.90 -17.76
N PRO A 150 24.47 31.46 -18.36
CA PRO A 150 24.58 32.30 -19.55
C PRO A 150 25.38 33.58 -19.24
N ALA A 151 26.09 34.10 -20.25
CA ALA A 151 26.95 35.28 -20.08
C ALA A 151 26.19 36.59 -19.82
N GLU A 152 24.92 36.66 -20.25
CA GLU A 152 24.05 37.83 -20.06
C GLU A 152 22.61 37.35 -19.76
N GLY A 153 21.93 38.04 -18.83
CA GLY A 153 20.57 37.71 -18.40
C GLY A 153 20.49 36.89 -17.11
N GLU A 154 19.27 36.48 -16.75
CA GLU A 154 19.03 35.56 -15.62
C GLU A 154 19.51 34.14 -15.96
N HIS A 155 19.87 33.35 -14.94
CA HIS A 155 20.37 31.99 -15.13
C HIS A 155 19.36 31.07 -15.84
N SER A 156 18.06 31.25 -15.56
CA SER A 156 16.96 30.48 -16.13
C SER A 156 15.67 31.30 -16.17
N LEU A 157 14.61 30.73 -16.76
CA LEU A 157 13.26 31.30 -16.78
C LEU A 157 12.60 31.46 -15.40
N GLU A 158 13.19 30.88 -14.35
CA GLU A 158 12.71 30.95 -12.96
C GLU A 158 13.68 31.73 -12.06
N GLY A 159 14.72 32.33 -12.64
CA GLY A 159 15.75 33.11 -11.95
C GLY A 159 17.01 32.30 -11.66
N GLU A 160 17.60 32.58 -10.50
CA GLU A 160 18.90 32.07 -10.04
C GLU A 160 18.93 30.54 -9.88
N VAL A 161 19.92 29.93 -10.52
CA VAL A 161 20.20 28.47 -10.54
C VAL A 161 21.48 28.18 -9.77
N HIS A 162 21.45 27.16 -8.91
CA HIS A 162 22.64 26.58 -8.28
C HIS A 162 23.06 25.32 -9.07
N TYR A 163 24.35 25.24 -9.38
CA TYR A 163 24.91 24.22 -10.29
C TYR A 163 26.18 23.56 -9.74
N SER A 164 26.55 23.88 -8.49
CA SER A 164 27.71 23.33 -7.80
C SER A 164 27.33 22.78 -6.42
N ALA A 165 28.18 21.88 -5.90
CA ALA A 165 28.00 21.33 -4.56
C ALA A 165 28.14 22.44 -3.50
N GLU A 166 29.06 23.38 -3.69
CA GLU A 166 29.31 24.51 -2.80
C GLU A 166 28.08 25.40 -2.63
N GLU A 167 27.40 25.73 -3.74
CA GLU A 167 26.16 26.51 -3.69
C GLU A 167 25.04 25.74 -3.00
N ALA A 168 24.94 24.42 -3.24
CA ALA A 168 23.95 23.60 -2.56
C ALA A 168 24.19 23.47 -1.06
N VAL A 169 25.44 23.25 -0.66
CA VAL A 169 25.87 23.24 0.74
C VAL A 169 25.50 24.56 1.41
N LYS A 170 25.93 25.67 0.82
CA LYS A 170 25.65 27.01 1.35
C LYS A 170 24.16 27.26 1.49
N PHE A 171 23.36 26.91 0.49
CA PHE A 171 21.91 27.08 0.54
C PHE A 171 21.28 26.34 1.72
N ILE A 172 21.65 25.08 1.95
CA ILE A 172 21.11 24.29 3.07
C ILE A 172 21.58 24.85 4.41
N GLU A 173 22.83 25.27 4.54
CA GLU A 173 23.33 25.92 5.76
C GLU A 173 22.62 27.25 6.05
N ASP A 174 22.34 28.04 5.01
CA ASP A 174 21.55 29.27 5.11
C ASP A 174 20.11 28.95 5.53
N ARG A 175 19.49 27.87 5.04
CA ARG A 175 18.16 27.43 5.49
C ARG A 175 18.12 27.06 6.96
N ILE A 176 19.11 26.32 7.45
CA ILE A 176 19.22 25.97 8.88
C ILE A 176 19.45 27.23 9.72
N THR A 177 20.30 28.14 9.26
CA THR A 177 20.60 29.39 9.98
C THR A 177 19.38 30.30 10.06
N GLU A 178 18.62 30.43 8.97
CA GLU A 178 17.40 31.24 8.96
C GLU A 178 16.28 30.62 9.81
N GLU A 179 16.11 29.30 9.74
CA GLU A 179 15.19 28.55 10.60
C GLU A 179 15.50 28.76 12.09
N SER A 180 16.79 28.81 12.47
CA SER A 180 17.19 28.97 13.87
C SER A 180 16.78 30.31 14.49
N LYS A 181 16.46 31.32 13.65
CA LYS A 181 15.95 32.64 14.08
C LYS A 181 14.43 32.64 14.30
N SER A 182 13.74 31.61 13.81
CA SER A 182 12.29 31.46 13.96
C SER A 182 11.93 30.90 15.33
N SER A 183 10.77 31.30 15.86
CA SER A 183 10.19 30.70 17.07
C SER A 183 9.59 29.30 16.80
N ARG A 184 9.31 28.99 15.54
CA ARG A 184 8.82 27.68 15.10
C ARG A 184 10.00 26.86 14.58
N HIS A 185 10.27 25.74 15.25
CA HIS A 185 11.30 24.80 14.82
C HIS A 185 10.83 23.94 13.64
N LEU A 186 11.52 24.02 12.51
CA LEU A 186 11.21 23.26 11.30
C LEU A 186 12.18 22.10 11.11
N ARG A 187 11.68 20.96 10.62
CA ARG A 187 12.45 19.72 10.51
C ARG A 187 13.20 19.65 9.17
N GLY A 188 12.57 20.17 8.12
CA GLY A 188 13.01 20.10 6.73
C GLY A 188 14.47 20.47 6.51
N PRO A 189 14.96 21.64 6.95
CA PRO A 189 16.35 22.05 6.74
C PRO A 189 17.37 21.08 7.36
N HIS A 190 17.06 20.51 8.53
CA HIS A 190 17.95 19.56 9.21
C HIS A 190 18.00 18.20 8.48
N LEU A 191 16.85 17.70 8.03
CA LEU A 191 16.77 16.47 7.23
C LEU A 191 17.40 16.66 5.85
N ALA A 192 17.26 17.85 5.26
CA ALA A 192 17.85 18.20 3.98
C ALA A 192 19.38 18.16 4.03
N LYS A 193 20.00 18.55 5.16
CA LYS A 193 21.45 18.41 5.35
C LYS A 193 21.90 16.94 5.38
N LEU A 194 21.14 16.05 6.03
CA LEU A 194 21.43 14.61 6.01
C LEU A 194 21.27 14.01 4.60
N GLU A 195 20.24 14.41 3.86
CA GLU A 195 20.01 13.96 2.48
C GLU A 195 21.11 14.47 1.53
N LEU A 196 21.56 15.72 1.68
CA LEU A 196 22.68 16.25 0.89
C LEU A 196 23.96 15.45 1.13
N ILE A 197 24.28 15.12 2.40
CA ILE A 197 25.44 14.28 2.73
C ILE A 197 25.32 12.90 2.11
N ARG A 198 24.15 12.26 2.18
CA ARG A 198 23.91 10.96 1.54
C ARG A 198 24.27 11.02 0.06
N ARG A 199 23.75 12.02 -0.66
CA ARG A 199 23.95 12.15 -2.10
C ARG A 199 25.41 12.46 -2.45
N LEU A 200 26.06 13.37 -1.74
CA LEU A 200 27.49 13.67 -1.95
C LEU A 200 28.39 12.45 -1.67
N ARG A 201 28.08 11.69 -0.62
CA ARG A 201 28.81 10.45 -0.30
C ARG A 201 28.62 9.39 -1.38
N SER A 202 27.43 9.29 -1.97
CA SER A 202 27.17 8.37 -3.08
C SER A 202 27.98 8.69 -4.36
N GLN A 203 28.37 9.95 -4.53
CA GLN A 203 29.24 10.41 -5.62
C GLN A 203 30.74 10.42 -5.26
N GLY A 204 31.08 10.17 -3.99
CA GLY A 204 32.47 10.15 -3.51
C GLY A 204 33.05 11.53 -3.14
N CYS A 205 32.23 12.57 -3.00
CA CYS A 205 32.70 13.97 -2.83
C CYS A 205 32.44 14.57 -1.43
N ASN A 206 32.02 13.77 -0.43
CA ASN A 206 31.56 14.31 0.86
C ASN A 206 32.66 15.04 1.67
N ASP A 207 33.90 14.55 1.63
CA ASP A 207 34.98 15.06 2.49
C ASP A 207 35.49 16.45 2.07
N GLU A 208 35.16 16.89 0.85
CA GLU A 208 35.58 18.18 0.29
C GLU A 208 34.83 19.37 0.94
N TYR A 209 33.57 19.16 1.33
CA TYR A 209 32.65 20.26 1.71
C TYR A 209 32.39 20.41 3.21
N LYS A 210 33.04 19.58 4.05
CA LYS A 210 32.99 19.68 5.54
C LYS A 210 31.58 19.78 6.14
N LEU A 211 30.59 19.11 5.54
CA LEU A 211 29.19 19.12 6.01
C LEU A 211 29.00 18.54 7.42
N GLY A 212 29.98 17.82 7.94
CA GLY A 212 29.99 17.21 9.26
C GLY A 212 29.79 15.70 9.22
N ASP A 213 29.93 15.07 10.37
CA ASP A 213 29.71 13.64 10.55
C ASP A 213 28.21 13.34 10.70
N PRO A 214 27.63 12.40 9.91
CA PRO A 214 26.22 12.03 10.06
C PRO A 214 25.82 11.59 11.46
N GLU A 215 26.72 10.91 12.21
CA GLU A 215 26.49 10.54 13.61
C GLU A 215 26.16 11.77 14.46
N GLU A 216 26.98 12.82 14.36
CA GLU A 216 26.79 14.06 15.10
C GLU A 216 25.57 14.85 14.62
N LEU A 217 25.26 14.86 13.32
CA LEU A 217 24.08 15.54 12.80
C LEU A 217 22.78 14.85 13.23
N MET A 218 22.73 13.52 13.23
CA MET A 218 21.61 12.75 13.76
C MET A 218 21.46 12.95 15.27
N PHE A 219 22.56 13.03 16.01
CA PHE A 219 22.56 13.36 17.43
C PHE A 219 22.00 14.77 17.70
N GLN A 220 22.43 15.78 16.94
CA GLN A 220 21.90 17.14 17.05
C GLN A 220 20.42 17.22 16.68
N TYR A 221 19.99 16.48 15.65
CA TYR A 221 18.58 16.35 15.30
C TYR A 221 17.77 15.78 16.46
N PHE A 222 18.24 14.69 17.07
CA PHE A 222 17.62 14.10 18.25
C PHE A 222 17.55 15.07 19.43
N LYS A 223 18.58 15.88 19.69
CA LYS A 223 18.52 16.89 20.76
C LYS A 223 17.43 17.94 20.51
N LYS A 224 17.15 18.28 19.26
CA LYS A 224 16.14 19.28 18.88
C LYS A 224 14.72 18.72 18.83
N PHE A 225 14.54 17.50 18.31
CA PHE A 225 13.23 16.93 17.98
C PHE A 225 12.93 15.62 18.70
N GLY A 226 13.80 15.14 19.59
CA GLY A 226 13.65 13.85 20.26
C GLY A 226 12.42 13.74 21.17
N ASP A 227 11.88 14.87 21.63
CA ASP A 227 10.61 14.91 22.38
C ASP A 227 9.38 14.80 21.47
N LYS A 228 9.55 14.67 20.14
CA LYS A 228 8.48 14.51 19.17
C LYS A 228 8.34 13.04 18.73
N PRO A 229 7.11 12.50 18.63
CA PRO A 229 6.90 11.13 18.16
C PRO A 229 7.48 10.81 16.77
N CYS A 230 7.62 11.81 15.90
CA CYS A 230 8.17 11.65 14.54
C CYS A 230 9.70 11.52 14.49
N CYS A 231 10.43 11.75 15.59
CA CYS A 231 11.90 11.71 15.59
C CYS A 231 12.44 10.37 15.05
N PHE A 232 11.80 9.26 15.45
CA PHE A 232 12.16 7.93 14.95
C PHE A 232 11.96 7.81 13.44
N THR A 233 10.78 8.17 12.91
CA THR A 233 10.48 8.00 11.47
C THR A 233 11.37 8.87 10.60
N ASP A 234 11.71 10.07 11.09
CA ASP A 234 12.59 11.00 10.40
C ASP A 234 14.04 10.47 10.38
N LEU A 235 14.55 9.89 11.48
CA LEU A 235 15.89 9.31 11.55
C LEU A 235 15.99 7.91 10.91
N LYS A 236 14.90 7.12 10.89
CA LYS A 236 14.86 5.75 10.34
C LYS A 236 15.38 5.73 8.92
N VAL A 237 15.00 6.72 8.10
CA VAL A 237 15.41 6.74 6.70
C VAL A 237 16.90 7.05 6.53
N PHE A 238 17.59 7.67 7.51
CA PHE A 238 19.01 8.09 7.47
C PHE A 238 19.98 7.20 8.25
N VAL A 239 19.50 6.12 8.87
CA VAL A 239 20.32 5.22 9.68
C VAL A 239 21.41 4.50 8.86
N ASP A 240 21.23 4.39 7.54
CA ASP A 240 22.23 3.85 6.59
C ASP A 240 23.51 4.70 6.50
N LEU A 241 23.47 5.96 6.94
CA LEU A 241 24.65 6.82 7.00
C LEU A 241 25.59 6.49 8.17
N LEU A 242 25.09 5.75 9.17
CA LEU A 242 25.88 5.29 10.31
C LEU A 242 26.64 4.02 9.93
N PRO A 243 27.95 3.95 10.21
CA PRO A 243 28.69 2.69 10.16
C PRO A 243 28.07 1.64 11.08
N ALA A 244 27.92 0.41 10.60
CA ALA A 244 27.32 -0.69 11.37
C ALA A 244 28.01 -0.94 12.73
N THR A 245 29.31 -0.62 12.85
CA THR A 245 30.10 -0.78 14.07
C THR A 245 29.84 0.30 15.13
N GLN A 246 29.20 1.41 14.76
CA GLN A 246 29.01 2.57 15.65
C GLN A 246 27.65 2.61 16.34
N GLY A 247 26.73 1.68 16.02
CA GLY A 247 25.36 1.69 16.55
C GLY A 247 25.29 1.77 18.08
N THR A 248 26.06 0.93 18.80
CA THR A 248 26.10 0.96 20.28
C THR A 248 26.65 2.28 20.83
N LYS A 249 27.70 2.84 20.20
CA LYS A 249 28.29 4.11 20.61
C LYS A 249 27.30 5.26 20.44
N PHE A 250 26.62 5.30 19.29
CA PHE A 250 25.61 6.31 18.98
C PHE A 250 24.43 6.26 19.97
N ILE A 251 23.90 5.06 20.27
CA ILE A 251 22.83 4.90 21.28
C ILE A 251 23.28 5.39 22.66
N ASN A 252 24.49 5.07 23.09
CA ASN A 252 25.02 5.55 24.38
C ASN A 252 25.15 7.08 24.40
N GLN A 253 25.54 7.71 23.29
CA GLN A 253 25.59 9.15 23.15
C GLN A 253 24.19 9.78 23.27
N LEU A 254 23.17 9.21 22.62
CA LEU A 254 21.78 9.66 22.74
C LEU A 254 21.25 9.53 24.16
N LEU A 255 21.50 8.39 24.83
CA LEU A 255 21.10 8.18 26.22
C LEU A 255 21.70 9.23 27.16
N GLY A 256 22.93 9.66 26.91
CA GLY A 256 23.64 10.64 27.73
C GLY A 256 23.00 12.03 27.81
N VAL A 257 22.07 12.37 26.90
CA VAL A 257 21.35 13.66 26.92
C VAL A 257 19.89 13.55 27.37
N VAL A 258 19.38 12.33 27.58
CA VAL A 258 18.01 12.14 28.05
C VAL A 258 17.97 12.38 29.57
N PRO A 259 17.11 13.27 30.07
CA PRO A 259 17.03 13.55 31.51
C PRO A 259 16.30 12.40 32.23
N LEU A 260 17.07 11.39 32.64
CA LEU A 260 16.62 10.28 33.46
C LEU A 260 17.03 10.48 34.93
N SER A 261 16.27 9.87 35.84
CA SER A 261 16.65 9.83 37.27
C SER A 261 17.97 9.09 37.48
N THR A 262 18.69 9.44 38.54
CA THR A 262 19.93 8.73 38.90
C THR A 262 19.64 7.25 39.17
N PRO A 263 20.30 6.32 38.46
CA PRO A 263 20.18 4.90 38.77
C PRO A 263 20.77 4.63 40.15
N THR A 264 20.04 3.90 41.00
CA THR A 264 20.58 3.31 42.24
C THR A 264 20.69 1.80 42.04
N GLU A 265 21.51 1.12 42.84
CA GLU A 265 21.79 -0.33 42.71
C GLU A 265 20.51 -1.19 42.57
N ASP A 266 19.40 -0.76 43.19
CA ASP A 266 18.10 -1.45 43.16
C ASP A 266 17.00 -0.77 42.30
N LYS A 267 17.26 0.35 41.62
CA LYS A 267 16.22 1.10 40.88
C LYS A 267 16.66 1.55 39.51
N LEU A 268 15.81 1.22 38.53
CA LEU A 268 15.93 1.63 37.14
C LEU A 268 15.89 3.17 37.01
N ALA A 269 16.69 3.72 36.10
CA ALA A 269 16.63 5.14 35.74
C ALA A 269 15.33 5.44 34.98
N LEU A 270 14.47 6.33 35.49
CA LEU A 270 13.14 6.60 34.92
C LEU A 270 13.05 8.06 34.41
N PRO A 271 12.24 8.33 33.38
CA PRO A 271 11.99 9.70 32.92
C PRO A 271 11.16 10.48 33.96
N SER A 272 11.45 11.78 34.10
CA SER A 272 10.73 12.67 35.03
C SER A 272 9.48 13.33 34.44
N ASP A 273 9.40 13.43 33.11
CA ASP A 273 8.29 14.05 32.40
C ASP A 273 8.03 13.40 31.04
N ILE A 274 6.97 13.84 30.35
CA ILE A 274 6.52 13.28 29.07
C ILE A 274 7.57 13.50 27.96
N ARG A 275 8.33 14.62 28.00
CA ARG A 275 9.34 14.92 26.98
C ARG A 275 10.53 13.98 27.12
N ALA A 276 11.02 13.80 28.34
CA ALA A 276 12.07 12.85 28.68
C ALA A 276 11.66 11.41 28.34
N LEU A 277 10.39 11.06 28.61
CA LEU A 277 9.82 9.76 28.28
C LEU A 277 9.83 9.51 26.76
N GLN A 278 9.38 10.48 25.96
CA GLN A 278 9.35 10.38 24.50
C GLN A 278 10.76 10.33 23.90
N GLN A 279 11.70 11.11 24.43
CA GLN A 279 13.11 11.05 24.06
C GLN A 279 13.69 9.66 24.31
N HIS A 280 13.51 9.13 25.53
CA HIS A 280 13.98 7.78 25.85
C HIS A 280 13.32 6.72 24.96
N LEU A 281 12.01 6.81 24.72
CA LEU A 281 11.28 5.89 23.86
C LEU A 281 11.86 5.90 22.43
N CYS A 282 12.18 7.07 21.88
CA CYS A 282 12.84 7.19 20.59
C CYS A 282 14.22 6.50 20.59
N VAL A 283 15.01 6.62 21.67
CA VAL A 283 16.29 5.91 21.80
C VAL A 283 16.08 4.39 21.80
N VAL A 284 15.07 3.88 22.50
CA VAL A 284 14.73 2.45 22.51
C VAL A 284 14.32 1.97 21.11
N GLN A 285 13.52 2.76 20.39
CA GLN A 285 13.14 2.45 19.00
C GLN A 285 14.36 2.42 18.07
N LEU A 286 15.29 3.38 18.20
CA LEU A 286 16.55 3.39 17.44
C LEU A 286 17.45 2.22 17.82
N THR A 287 17.47 1.82 19.10
CA THR A 287 18.21 0.65 19.60
C THR A 287 17.72 -0.63 18.93
N ARG A 288 16.40 -0.80 18.81
CA ARG A 288 15.78 -1.90 18.06
C ARG A 288 16.15 -1.84 16.58
N LEU A 289 16.01 -0.68 15.93
CA LEU A 289 16.28 -0.48 14.50
C LEU A 289 17.74 -0.79 14.12
N LEU A 290 18.68 -0.46 15.01
CA LEU A 290 20.11 -0.76 14.83
C LEU A 290 20.46 -2.24 15.12
N GLY A 291 19.47 -3.08 15.39
CA GLY A 291 19.64 -4.53 15.56
C GLY A 291 20.15 -4.96 16.94
N LEU A 292 20.33 -4.05 17.89
CA LEU A 292 20.98 -4.34 19.16
C LEU A 292 20.16 -5.30 20.04
N TYR A 293 18.82 -5.28 19.95
CA TYR A 293 17.98 -6.27 20.64
C TYR A 293 18.01 -7.64 19.98
N HIS A 294 18.31 -7.71 18.69
CA HIS A 294 18.34 -8.98 17.95
C HIS A 294 19.63 -9.76 18.18
N THR A 295 20.72 -9.08 18.57
CA THR A 295 21.99 -9.71 18.93
C THR A 295 22.02 -10.29 20.35
N MET A 296 21.02 -9.98 21.17
CA MET A 296 20.93 -10.42 22.56
C MET A 296 20.50 -11.88 22.67
N ASP A 297 21.00 -12.58 23.69
CA ASP A 297 20.49 -13.91 24.04
C ASP A 297 19.08 -13.82 24.68
N LYS A 298 18.45 -14.99 24.87
CA LYS A 298 17.10 -15.09 25.44
C LYS A 298 16.98 -14.40 26.82
N ASN A 299 17.95 -14.55 27.70
CA ASN A 299 17.88 -14.00 29.06
C ASN A 299 18.02 -12.47 29.03
N GLN A 300 18.91 -11.96 28.19
CA GLN A 300 19.07 -10.53 27.94
C GLN A 300 17.80 -9.93 27.34
N LYS A 301 17.20 -10.58 26.33
CA LYS A 301 15.90 -10.16 25.77
C LYS A 301 14.80 -10.13 26.82
N LEU A 302 14.71 -11.13 27.70
CA LEU A 302 13.75 -11.14 28.81
C LEU A 302 14.03 -10.02 29.83
N SER A 303 15.29 -9.65 30.05
CA SER A 303 15.65 -8.50 30.88
C SER A 303 15.18 -7.18 30.25
N VAL A 304 15.35 -7.03 28.93
CA VAL A 304 14.83 -5.88 28.17
C VAL A 304 13.31 -5.80 28.30
N VAL A 305 12.59 -6.91 28.13
CA VAL A 305 11.13 -6.96 28.32
C VAL A 305 10.72 -6.45 29.71
N ARG A 306 11.40 -6.91 30.77
CA ARG A 306 11.14 -6.44 32.15
C ARG A 306 11.38 -4.94 32.29
N GLU A 307 12.49 -4.45 31.73
CA GLU A 307 12.82 -3.02 31.77
C GLU A 307 11.75 -2.18 31.06
N LEU A 308 11.39 -2.56 29.84
CA LEU A 308 10.37 -1.87 29.05
C LEU A 308 9.01 -1.85 29.77
N MET A 309 8.63 -2.95 30.42
CA MET A 309 7.39 -2.99 31.19
C MET A 309 7.44 -2.13 32.45
N LEU A 310 8.57 -2.06 33.15
CA LEU A 310 8.74 -1.11 34.26
C LEU A 310 8.59 0.35 33.79
N ARG A 311 9.13 0.68 32.61
CA ARG A 311 8.97 2.01 31.98
C ARG A 311 7.53 2.28 31.54
N TYR A 312 6.87 1.27 30.96
CA TYR A 312 5.46 1.36 30.58
C TYR A 312 4.59 1.72 31.79
N GLN A 313 4.72 0.96 32.88
CA GLN A 313 3.96 1.14 34.12
C GLN A 313 4.21 2.51 34.75
N HIS A 314 5.49 2.94 34.86
CA HIS A 314 5.82 4.29 35.31
C HIS A 314 5.23 5.37 34.41
N GLY A 315 5.23 5.14 33.10
CA GLY A 315 4.71 6.08 32.12
C GLY A 315 3.20 6.33 32.21
N LEU A 316 2.42 5.37 32.71
CA LEU A 316 0.98 5.52 32.95
C LEU A 316 0.67 6.62 33.98
N GLU A 317 1.61 6.93 34.88
CA GLU A 317 1.47 8.03 35.84
C GLU A 317 1.29 9.39 35.15
N PHE A 318 1.91 9.59 33.98
CA PHE A 318 1.81 10.84 33.23
C PHE A 318 0.52 10.98 32.43
N GLY A 319 -0.15 9.87 32.12
CA GLY A 319 -1.35 9.83 31.27
C GLY A 319 -2.65 9.56 32.02
N LYS A 320 -2.67 9.68 33.35
CA LYS A 320 -3.89 9.50 34.18
C LYS A 320 -5.06 10.39 33.78
N SER A 321 -4.77 11.57 33.22
CA SER A 321 -5.77 12.54 32.77
C SER A 321 -6.12 12.43 31.29
N CYS A 322 -5.50 11.50 30.54
CA CYS A 322 -5.79 11.31 29.12
C CYS A 322 -7.24 10.88 28.91
N LEU A 323 -7.85 11.38 27.85
CA LEU A 323 -9.15 10.89 27.41
C LEU A 323 -9.01 9.46 26.92
N LYS A 324 -10.08 8.65 27.01
CA LYS A 324 -10.05 7.26 26.50
C LYS A 324 -9.76 7.16 24.99
N THR A 325 -9.96 8.24 24.26
CA THR A 325 -9.67 8.38 22.82
C THR A 325 -8.22 8.76 22.52
N GLU A 326 -7.46 9.17 23.53
CA GLU A 326 -6.04 9.49 23.43
C GLU A 326 -5.21 8.27 23.82
N LEU A 327 -4.07 8.09 23.15
CA LEU A 327 -3.13 7.04 23.52
C LEU A 327 -2.36 7.43 24.78
N GLN A 328 -1.98 6.44 25.58
CA GLN A 328 -1.05 6.71 26.68
C GLN A 328 0.34 7.04 26.11
N PHE A 329 1.05 7.96 26.77
CA PHE A 329 2.39 8.38 26.34
C PHE A 329 3.41 7.24 26.30
N SER A 330 3.17 6.16 27.05
CA SER A 330 4.08 5.02 27.20
C SER A 330 3.66 3.76 26.43
N ASP A 331 2.57 3.77 25.67
CA ASP A 331 2.03 2.58 24.99
C ASP A 331 3.08 1.82 24.15
N TYR A 332 4.00 2.56 23.49
CA TYR A 332 5.00 1.94 22.63
C TYR A 332 6.11 1.21 23.39
N TYR A 333 6.27 1.44 24.71
CA TYR A 333 7.11 0.55 25.53
C TYR A 333 6.50 -0.86 25.60
N CYS A 334 5.17 -0.97 25.76
CA CYS A 334 4.48 -2.25 25.74
C CYS A 334 4.62 -2.92 24.36
N LEU A 335 4.40 -2.18 23.26
CA LEU A 335 4.59 -2.74 21.91
C LEU A 335 6.02 -3.26 21.68
N LEU A 336 7.04 -2.51 22.11
CA LEU A 336 8.44 -2.96 22.00
C LEU A 336 8.71 -4.21 22.83
N ALA A 337 8.15 -4.29 24.05
CA ALA A 337 8.26 -5.48 24.89
C ALA A 337 7.60 -6.71 24.23
N VAL A 338 6.42 -6.51 23.65
CA VAL A 338 5.68 -7.54 22.91
C VAL A 338 6.48 -8.01 21.71
N HIS A 339 7.06 -7.11 20.90
CA HIS A 339 7.87 -7.52 19.76
C HIS A 339 9.08 -8.36 20.19
N VAL A 340 9.75 -8.01 21.29
CA VAL A 340 10.88 -8.81 21.83
C VAL A 340 10.41 -10.19 22.30
N LEU A 341 9.22 -10.29 22.93
CA LEU A 341 8.65 -11.59 23.31
C LEU A 341 8.30 -12.45 22.10
N ILE A 342 7.75 -11.85 21.05
CA ILE A 342 7.46 -12.55 19.80
C ILE A 342 8.75 -13.02 19.12
N ASP A 343 9.83 -12.24 19.16
CA ASP A 343 11.14 -12.68 18.68
C ASP A 343 11.62 -13.93 19.44
N ILE A 344 11.50 -13.93 20.78
CA ILE A 344 11.86 -15.10 21.60
C ILE A 344 11.02 -16.31 21.18
N TRP A 345 9.70 -16.16 21.04
CA TRP A 345 8.84 -17.26 20.62
C TRP A 345 9.24 -17.81 19.25
N ARG A 346 9.46 -16.94 18.25
CA ARG A 346 9.80 -17.39 16.90
C ARG A 346 11.18 -18.00 16.79
N GLU A 347 12.15 -17.52 17.56
CA GLU A 347 13.52 -18.02 17.54
C GLU A 347 13.72 -19.29 18.36
N THR A 348 12.94 -19.49 19.45
CA THR A 348 13.14 -20.63 20.37
C THR A 348 11.97 -21.59 20.46
N GLY A 349 10.80 -21.27 19.89
CA GLY A 349 9.56 -22.04 20.05
C GLY A 349 8.99 -22.00 21.48
N ASP A 350 9.33 -20.98 22.28
CA ASP A 350 8.86 -20.90 23.68
C ASP A 350 7.47 -20.27 23.74
N GLU A 351 6.45 -21.12 23.85
CA GLU A 351 5.04 -20.73 23.94
C GLU A 351 4.75 -19.83 25.16
N THR A 352 5.55 -19.90 26.23
CA THR A 352 5.41 -19.03 27.41
C THR A 352 5.52 -17.56 27.04
N ALA A 353 6.38 -17.24 26.07
CA ALA A 353 6.58 -15.86 25.63
C ALA A 353 5.35 -15.29 24.92
N VAL A 354 4.58 -16.12 24.20
CA VAL A 354 3.34 -15.68 23.53
C VAL A 354 2.23 -15.40 24.53
N TRP A 355 2.07 -16.27 25.54
CA TRP A 355 1.12 -16.02 26.62
C TRP A 355 1.46 -14.72 27.35
N GLN A 356 2.74 -14.49 27.64
CA GLN A 356 3.18 -13.23 28.21
C GLN A 356 2.85 -12.05 27.28
N ALA A 357 3.15 -12.14 25.99
CA ALA A 357 2.84 -11.09 25.02
C ALA A 357 1.34 -10.75 24.97
N LEU A 358 0.46 -11.77 24.97
CA LEU A 358 -0.98 -11.58 25.06
C LEU A 358 -1.38 -10.84 26.34
N THR A 359 -0.86 -11.25 27.51
CA THR A 359 -1.20 -10.57 28.77
C THR A 359 -0.80 -9.10 28.78
N LEU A 360 0.37 -8.77 28.20
CA LEU A 360 0.83 -7.38 28.11
C LEU A 360 -0.03 -6.54 27.17
N LEU A 361 -0.46 -7.11 26.04
CA LEU A 361 -1.35 -6.43 25.10
C LEU A 361 -2.75 -6.23 25.66
N GLU A 362 -3.31 -7.21 26.36
CA GLU A 362 -4.61 -7.10 27.02
C GLU A 362 -4.56 -6.04 28.13
N GLU A 363 -3.53 -6.07 28.99
CA GLU A 363 -3.30 -5.04 30.00
C GLU A 363 -3.16 -3.65 29.34
N GLY A 364 -2.34 -3.54 28.30
CA GLY A 364 -2.16 -2.34 27.50
C GLY A 364 -3.47 -1.77 26.97
N LEU A 365 -4.31 -2.64 26.40
CA LEU A 365 -5.59 -2.27 25.84
C LEU A 365 -6.59 -1.81 26.91
N THR A 366 -6.52 -2.33 28.14
CA THR A 366 -7.36 -1.83 29.24
C THR A 366 -7.03 -0.38 29.64
N HIS A 367 -5.75 0.01 29.55
CA HIS A 367 -5.28 1.36 29.85
C HIS A 367 -5.40 2.32 28.66
N SER A 368 -5.32 1.81 27.44
CA SER A 368 -5.36 2.57 26.18
C SER A 368 -6.31 1.90 25.17
N PRO A 369 -7.64 1.95 25.39
CA PRO A 369 -8.62 1.17 24.62
C PRO A 369 -8.77 1.61 23.17
N SER A 370 -8.25 2.78 22.81
CA SER A 370 -8.25 3.30 21.45
C SER A 370 -6.98 2.95 20.66
N ASN A 371 -6.03 2.23 21.25
CA ASN A 371 -4.78 1.87 20.58
C ASN A 371 -5.00 0.79 19.51
N ALA A 372 -4.99 1.20 18.24
CA ALA A 372 -5.18 0.30 17.12
C ALA A 372 -4.06 -0.74 16.99
N GLN A 373 -2.82 -0.41 17.36
CA GLN A 373 -1.69 -1.34 17.25
C GLN A 373 -1.84 -2.51 18.25
N PHE A 374 -2.33 -2.25 19.46
CA PHE A 374 -2.65 -3.33 20.41
C PHE A 374 -3.73 -4.26 19.85
N LYS A 375 -4.84 -3.71 19.34
CA LYS A 375 -5.92 -4.50 18.75
C LYS A 375 -5.44 -5.32 17.56
N LEU A 376 -4.68 -4.73 16.63
CA LEU A 376 -4.13 -5.42 15.47
C LEU A 376 -3.18 -6.56 15.85
N LEU A 377 -2.29 -6.35 16.83
CA LEU A 377 -1.39 -7.39 17.32
C LEU A 377 -2.14 -8.51 18.06
N LEU A 378 -3.14 -8.18 18.88
CA LEU A 378 -4.01 -9.18 19.51
C LEU A 378 -4.73 -10.01 18.45
N VAL A 379 -5.32 -9.38 17.43
CA VAL A 379 -5.92 -10.06 16.28
C VAL A 379 -4.94 -11.06 15.67
N ARG A 380 -3.71 -10.61 15.41
CA ARG A 380 -2.67 -11.44 14.79
C ARG A 380 -2.26 -12.63 15.68
N ILE A 381 -1.99 -12.40 16.96
CA ILE A 381 -1.55 -13.44 17.88
C ILE A 381 -2.67 -14.44 18.17
N TYR A 382 -3.90 -13.98 18.42
CA TYR A 382 -5.04 -14.87 18.62
C TYR A 382 -5.29 -15.77 17.41
N CYS A 383 -5.26 -15.21 16.19
CA CYS A 383 -5.36 -15.99 14.95
C CYS A 383 -4.25 -17.06 14.84
N MET A 384 -3.00 -16.71 15.16
CA MET A 384 -1.88 -17.66 15.11
C MET A 384 -1.98 -18.78 16.16
N LEU A 385 -2.60 -18.50 17.32
CA LEU A 385 -2.90 -19.51 18.34
C LEU A 385 -4.18 -20.31 18.04
N GLY A 386 -4.92 -19.96 17.00
CA GLY A 386 -6.15 -20.63 16.61
C GLY A 386 -7.41 -20.17 17.36
N ALA A 387 -7.35 -19.07 18.12
CA ALA A 387 -8.51 -18.46 18.76
C ALA A 387 -9.07 -17.33 17.88
N PHE A 388 -10.34 -17.40 17.49
CA PHE A 388 -10.93 -16.42 16.56
C PHE A 388 -12.13 -15.65 17.12
N GLU A 389 -12.81 -16.15 18.16
CA GLU A 389 -13.88 -15.40 18.83
C GLU A 389 -13.44 -14.00 19.31
N PRO A 390 -12.32 -13.83 20.06
CA PRO A 390 -11.88 -12.49 20.50
C PRO A 390 -11.46 -11.59 19.33
N VAL A 391 -11.05 -12.18 18.20
CA VAL A 391 -10.62 -11.45 17.00
C VAL A 391 -11.78 -10.64 16.41
N VAL A 392 -12.98 -11.21 16.41
CA VAL A 392 -14.19 -10.55 15.89
C VAL A 392 -14.53 -9.31 16.71
N ASP A 393 -14.46 -9.41 18.04
CA ASP A 393 -14.74 -8.30 18.94
C ASP A 393 -13.68 -7.19 18.83
N LEU A 394 -12.40 -7.57 18.77
CA LEU A 394 -11.29 -6.63 18.59
C LEU A 394 -11.38 -5.89 17.24
N TYR A 395 -11.67 -6.61 16.16
CA TYR A 395 -11.81 -6.02 14.84
C TYR A 395 -13.05 -5.11 14.76
N SER A 396 -14.16 -5.49 15.40
CA SER A 396 -15.34 -4.63 15.50
C SER A 396 -15.03 -3.35 16.29
N SER A 397 -14.19 -3.46 17.34
CA SER A 397 -13.71 -2.33 18.14
C SER A 397 -12.74 -1.40 17.40
N LEU A 398 -12.11 -1.86 16.31
CA LEU A 398 -11.33 -0.99 15.41
C LEU A 398 -12.22 -0.08 14.57
N ASP A 399 -13.52 -0.38 14.45
CA ASP A 399 -14.50 0.36 13.64
C ASP A 399 -14.05 0.50 12.17
N ALA A 400 -13.53 -0.59 11.61
CA ALA A 400 -13.05 -0.64 10.23
C ALA A 400 -14.19 -0.38 9.22
N LYS A 401 -14.04 0.66 8.40
CA LYS A 401 -15.07 1.17 7.49
C LYS A 401 -14.58 1.32 6.06
N HIS A 402 -15.50 1.13 5.11
CA HIS A 402 -15.32 1.41 3.69
C HIS A 402 -14.03 0.79 3.14
N ILE A 403 -13.07 1.62 2.69
CA ILE A 403 -11.80 1.20 2.08
C ILE A 403 -10.99 0.27 3.00
N GLN A 404 -11.17 0.36 4.32
CA GLN A 404 -10.50 -0.51 5.27
C GLN A 404 -10.91 -1.98 5.13
N HIS A 405 -12.09 -2.28 4.56
CA HIS A 405 -12.45 -3.66 4.24
C HIS A 405 -11.55 -4.26 3.16
N ASP A 406 -10.98 -3.45 2.24
CA ASP A 406 -10.00 -3.91 1.26
C ASP A 406 -8.58 -3.98 1.83
N THR A 407 -8.21 -3.01 2.67
CA THR A 407 -6.82 -2.87 3.13
C THR A 407 -6.49 -3.68 4.39
N ILE A 408 -7.42 -3.83 5.34
CA ILE A 408 -7.21 -4.57 6.60
C ILE A 408 -8.22 -5.71 6.83
N GLY A 409 -9.28 -5.79 6.04
CA GLY A 409 -10.30 -6.86 6.13
C GLY A 409 -9.75 -8.27 5.92
N TYR A 410 -8.62 -8.40 5.22
CA TYR A 410 -7.91 -9.66 5.03
C TYR A 410 -7.52 -10.34 6.35
N LEU A 411 -7.32 -9.56 7.44
CA LEU A 411 -7.00 -10.10 8.76
C LEU A 411 -8.14 -10.94 9.34
N LEU A 412 -9.39 -10.71 8.94
CA LEU A 412 -10.52 -11.56 9.31
C LEU A 412 -10.70 -12.71 8.32
N THR A 413 -10.84 -12.38 7.04
CA THR A 413 -11.25 -13.35 6.01
C THR A 413 -10.20 -14.41 5.72
N ARG A 414 -8.94 -14.18 6.12
CA ARG A 414 -7.88 -15.18 6.02
C ARG A 414 -8.06 -16.30 7.04
N TYR A 415 -8.64 -16.01 8.21
CA TYR A 415 -8.64 -16.91 9.36
C TYR A 415 -10.02 -17.42 9.75
N ALA A 416 -11.08 -16.68 9.46
CA ALA A 416 -12.42 -16.97 9.97
C ALA A 416 -12.91 -18.39 9.60
N GLU A 417 -12.94 -18.72 8.31
CA GLU A 417 -13.32 -20.05 7.82
C GLU A 417 -12.22 -21.09 8.05
N SER A 418 -10.96 -20.64 8.07
CA SER A 418 -9.82 -21.50 8.36
C SER A 418 -9.85 -22.10 9.77
N LEU A 419 -10.38 -21.36 10.74
CA LEU A 419 -10.51 -21.75 12.14
C LEU A 419 -11.92 -22.27 12.47
N GLY A 420 -12.74 -22.57 11.45
CA GLY A 420 -14.06 -23.17 11.61
C GLY A 420 -15.15 -22.22 12.10
N GLN A 421 -14.89 -20.91 12.17
CA GLN A 421 -15.87 -19.91 12.63
C GLN A 421 -16.76 -19.44 11.48
N TYR A 422 -17.60 -20.35 10.97
CA TYR A 422 -18.39 -20.11 9.75
C TYR A 422 -19.35 -18.92 9.84
N ALA A 423 -19.94 -18.66 11.00
CA ALA A 423 -20.83 -17.50 11.20
C ALA A 423 -20.04 -16.18 11.03
N ALA A 424 -18.88 -16.08 11.68
CA ALA A 424 -18.02 -14.90 11.57
C ALA A 424 -17.41 -14.76 10.16
N ALA A 425 -17.05 -15.88 9.51
CA ALA A 425 -16.58 -15.89 8.13
C ALA A 425 -17.64 -15.37 7.16
N SER A 426 -18.88 -15.86 7.31
CA SER A 426 -20.05 -15.44 6.55
C SER A 426 -20.29 -13.93 6.69
N GLN A 427 -20.27 -13.42 7.91
CA GLN A 427 -20.45 -11.99 8.19
C GLN A 427 -19.31 -11.14 7.64
N SER A 428 -18.06 -11.56 7.79
CA SER A 428 -16.87 -10.86 7.28
C SER A 428 -16.91 -10.75 5.75
N CYS A 429 -17.24 -11.85 5.07
CA CYS A 429 -17.42 -11.84 3.62
C CYS A 429 -18.55 -10.89 3.19
N ASN A 430 -19.68 -10.90 3.91
CA ASN A 430 -20.80 -10.01 3.61
C ASN A 430 -20.45 -8.53 3.76
N PHE A 431 -19.68 -8.15 4.78
CA PHE A 431 -19.23 -6.75 4.92
C PHE A 431 -18.31 -6.32 3.77
N ALA A 432 -17.34 -7.14 3.41
CA ALA A 432 -16.45 -6.86 2.29
C ALA A 432 -17.20 -6.79 0.94
N LEU A 433 -18.07 -7.76 0.63
CA LEU A 433 -18.86 -7.75 -0.62
C LEU A 433 -19.80 -6.53 -0.71
N ARG A 434 -20.45 -6.14 0.40
CA ARG A 434 -21.28 -4.93 0.42
C ARG A 434 -20.45 -3.69 0.08
N PHE A 435 -19.23 -3.59 0.61
CA PHE A 435 -18.32 -2.50 0.27
C PHE A 435 -17.96 -2.50 -1.22
N PHE A 436 -17.50 -3.63 -1.78
CA PHE A 436 -17.08 -3.69 -3.19
C PHE A 436 -18.23 -3.41 -4.16
N HIS A 437 -19.42 -3.98 -3.92
CA HIS A 437 -20.60 -3.72 -4.76
C HIS A 437 -21.10 -2.27 -4.64
N SER A 438 -21.09 -1.69 -3.43
CA SER A 438 -21.45 -0.27 -3.26
C SER A 438 -20.44 0.63 -3.98
N ASN A 439 -19.15 0.34 -3.85
CA ASN A 439 -18.08 1.08 -4.52
C ASN A 439 -18.21 1.08 -6.05
N GLN A 440 -18.60 -0.04 -6.66
CA GLN A 440 -18.85 -0.13 -8.10
C GLN A 440 -19.92 0.86 -8.57
N LYS A 441 -21.00 0.98 -7.80
CA LYS A 441 -22.10 1.91 -8.07
C LYS A 441 -21.69 3.36 -7.79
N ASP A 442 -21.21 3.62 -6.58
CA ASP A 442 -20.94 4.97 -6.08
C ASP A 442 -19.82 5.64 -6.88
N THR A 443 -18.71 4.95 -7.15
CA THR A 443 -17.60 5.51 -7.93
C THR A 443 -18.05 5.87 -9.34
N SER A 444 -18.93 5.07 -9.95
CA SER A 444 -19.49 5.37 -11.27
C SER A 444 -20.36 6.65 -11.24
N GLU A 445 -21.08 6.90 -10.16
CA GLU A 445 -21.83 8.14 -9.97
C GLU A 445 -20.89 9.35 -9.75
N TYR A 446 -19.85 9.20 -8.93
CA TYR A 446 -18.88 10.28 -8.70
C TYR A 446 -18.08 10.65 -9.96
N ILE A 447 -17.81 9.69 -10.85
CA ILE A 447 -17.27 9.98 -12.19
C ILE A 447 -18.22 10.88 -12.98
N ILE A 448 -19.53 10.62 -12.95
CA ILE A 448 -20.54 11.46 -13.61
C ILE A 448 -20.57 12.86 -12.97
N GLN A 449 -20.49 12.95 -11.65
CA GLN A 449 -20.47 14.22 -10.94
C GLN A 449 -19.20 15.04 -11.25
N ALA A 450 -18.05 14.41 -11.46
CA ALA A 450 -16.81 15.09 -11.84
C ALA A 450 -16.96 15.91 -13.14
N TYR A 451 -17.72 15.41 -14.13
CA TYR A 451 -18.06 16.21 -15.33
C TYR A 451 -18.88 17.46 -14.98
N LYS A 452 -19.83 17.35 -14.04
CA LYS A 452 -20.70 18.47 -13.65
C LYS A 452 -19.94 19.56 -12.91
N TYR A 453 -18.99 19.18 -12.06
CA TYR A 453 -18.16 20.12 -11.30
C TYR A 453 -16.90 20.59 -12.03
N GLY A 454 -16.63 20.07 -13.23
CA GLY A 454 -15.44 20.43 -14.01
C GLY A 454 -14.14 19.82 -13.49
N ALA A 455 -14.19 18.77 -12.66
CA ALA A 455 -13.01 18.09 -12.12
C ALA A 455 -12.41 17.10 -13.15
N PHE A 456 -12.01 17.60 -14.33
CA PHE A 456 -11.61 16.74 -15.45
C PHE A 456 -10.34 15.94 -15.17
N GLU A 457 -9.37 16.52 -14.46
CA GLU A 457 -8.11 15.86 -14.08
C GLU A 457 -8.33 14.69 -13.12
N LYS A 458 -9.42 14.69 -12.35
CA LYS A 458 -9.78 13.63 -11.40
C LYS A 458 -10.51 12.44 -12.04
N ILE A 459 -11.07 12.59 -13.23
CA ILE A 459 -11.79 11.50 -13.89
C ILE A 459 -10.86 10.31 -14.19
N PRO A 460 -9.65 10.49 -14.78
CA PRO A 460 -8.71 9.38 -14.95
C PRO A 460 -8.30 8.73 -13.62
N GLU A 461 -8.11 9.53 -12.57
CA GLU A 461 -7.79 9.03 -11.21
C GLU A 461 -8.94 8.16 -10.66
N PHE A 462 -10.20 8.60 -10.78
CA PHE A 462 -11.37 7.82 -10.34
C PHE A 462 -11.53 6.52 -11.11
N ILE A 463 -11.23 6.51 -12.40
CA ILE A 463 -11.28 5.30 -13.22
C ILE A 463 -10.18 4.32 -12.80
N ALA A 464 -8.95 4.82 -12.58
CA ALA A 464 -7.85 4.00 -12.08
C ALA A 464 -8.17 3.42 -10.69
N PHE A 465 -8.73 4.23 -9.79
CA PHE A 465 -9.18 3.79 -8.47
C PHE A 465 -10.27 2.73 -8.55
N ARG A 466 -11.30 2.94 -9.38
CA ARG A 466 -12.36 1.96 -9.61
C ARG A 466 -11.82 0.64 -10.13
N ASN A 467 -10.92 0.69 -11.12
CA ASN A 467 -10.31 -0.51 -11.70
C ASN A 467 -9.43 -1.22 -10.67
N ARG A 468 -8.67 -0.48 -9.86
CA ARG A 468 -7.85 -1.04 -8.78
C ARG A 468 -8.68 -1.78 -7.73
N LEU A 469 -9.87 -1.28 -7.39
CA LEU A 469 -10.77 -1.94 -6.44
C LEU A 469 -11.52 -3.13 -7.08
N ASN A 470 -11.97 -3.01 -8.33
CA ASN A 470 -12.61 -4.12 -9.03
C ASN A 470 -11.66 -5.29 -9.28
N ASN A 471 -10.38 -4.99 -9.46
CA ASN A 471 -9.34 -5.99 -9.64
C ASN A 471 -8.65 -6.36 -8.32
N SER A 472 -9.24 -6.02 -7.16
CA SER A 472 -8.65 -6.36 -5.87
C SER A 472 -8.54 -7.88 -5.69
N LEU A 473 -7.36 -8.33 -5.26
CA LEU A 473 -7.12 -9.70 -4.81
C LEU A 473 -8.09 -10.08 -3.70
N HIS A 474 -8.28 -9.19 -2.73
CA HIS A 474 -9.17 -9.44 -1.59
C HIS A 474 -10.63 -9.57 -2.04
N PHE A 475 -11.06 -8.80 -3.04
CA PHE A 475 -12.41 -8.95 -3.59
C PHE A 475 -12.61 -10.34 -4.21
N ALA A 476 -11.67 -10.80 -5.03
CA ALA A 476 -11.74 -12.12 -5.64
C ALA A 476 -11.76 -13.24 -4.56
N GLN A 477 -10.88 -13.15 -3.55
CA GLN A 477 -10.86 -14.08 -2.42
C GLN A 477 -12.19 -14.14 -1.69
N VAL A 478 -12.73 -12.99 -1.28
CA VAL A 478 -14.00 -12.95 -0.55
C VAL A 478 -15.15 -13.50 -1.38
N ARG A 479 -15.18 -13.23 -2.68
CA ARG A 479 -16.24 -13.72 -3.57
C ARG A 479 -16.19 -15.24 -3.70
N THR A 480 -15.00 -15.82 -3.92
CA THR A 480 -14.79 -17.26 -3.97
C THR A 480 -15.10 -17.94 -2.64
N GLU A 481 -14.60 -17.40 -1.52
CA GLU A 481 -14.85 -18.00 -0.20
C GLU A 481 -16.30 -17.86 0.23
N ARG A 482 -16.99 -16.77 -0.11
CA ARG A 482 -18.44 -16.63 0.13
C ARG A 482 -19.23 -17.73 -0.57
N MET A 483 -18.97 -17.95 -1.86
CA MET A 483 -19.65 -18.98 -2.65
C MET A 483 -19.35 -20.39 -2.11
N LEU A 484 -18.10 -20.66 -1.75
CA LEU A 484 -17.72 -21.95 -1.15
C LEU A 484 -18.35 -22.17 0.23
N LEU A 485 -18.47 -21.13 1.05
CA LEU A 485 -19.17 -21.19 2.34
C LEU A 485 -20.66 -21.50 2.15
N ASP A 486 -21.33 -20.85 1.20
CA ASP A 486 -22.75 -21.08 0.93
C ASP A 486 -23.00 -22.52 0.45
N LEU A 487 -22.12 -23.03 -0.42
CA LEU A 487 -22.16 -24.43 -0.82
C LEU A 487 -21.92 -25.39 0.34
N LEU A 488 -20.92 -25.13 1.18
CA LEU A 488 -20.59 -26.01 2.30
C LEU A 488 -21.69 -26.06 3.36
N LEU A 489 -22.36 -24.94 3.60
CA LEU A 489 -23.32 -24.79 4.71
C LEU A 489 -24.76 -25.13 4.31
N GLU A 490 -25.14 -24.94 3.04
CA GLU A 490 -26.54 -25.02 2.61
C GLU A 490 -26.78 -26.10 1.53
N ALA A 491 -25.81 -26.35 0.65
CA ALA A 491 -26.01 -27.26 -0.49
C ALA A 491 -26.04 -28.73 -0.05
N ASN A 492 -27.03 -29.45 -0.56
CA ASN A 492 -27.45 -30.80 -0.15
C ASN A 492 -27.77 -30.96 1.35
N ILE A 493 -27.99 -29.83 2.06
CA ILE A 493 -28.44 -29.81 3.46
C ILE A 493 -29.85 -29.25 3.52
N SER A 494 -30.02 -27.97 3.15
CA SER A 494 -31.31 -27.27 3.09
C SER A 494 -31.79 -27.06 1.66
N THR A 495 -30.88 -27.02 0.70
CA THR A 495 -31.15 -26.73 -0.71
C THR A 495 -30.36 -27.69 -1.58
N SER A 496 -30.89 -28.13 -2.73
CA SER A 496 -30.12 -29.01 -3.62
C SER A 496 -28.89 -28.28 -4.19
N LEU A 497 -27.79 -29.00 -4.45
CA LEU A 497 -26.60 -28.39 -5.08
C LEU A 497 -26.95 -27.66 -6.39
N ALA A 498 -27.80 -28.24 -7.22
CA ALA A 498 -28.24 -27.63 -8.48
C ALA A 498 -28.92 -26.26 -8.27
N GLU A 499 -29.78 -26.16 -7.26
CA GLU A 499 -30.51 -24.93 -6.93
C GLU A 499 -29.59 -23.87 -6.32
N SER A 500 -28.67 -24.25 -5.43
CA SER A 500 -27.66 -23.34 -4.87
C SER A 500 -26.71 -22.78 -5.95
N ILE A 501 -26.26 -23.63 -6.89
CA ILE A 501 -25.43 -23.18 -8.01
C ILE A 501 -26.19 -22.23 -8.93
N LYS A 502 -27.47 -22.53 -9.20
CA LYS A 502 -28.33 -21.67 -10.02
C LYS A 502 -28.58 -20.31 -9.38
N SER A 503 -28.81 -20.24 -8.06
CA SER A 503 -29.05 -18.97 -7.36
C SER A 503 -27.84 -18.05 -7.34
N MET A 504 -26.63 -18.62 -7.32
CA MET A 504 -25.36 -17.89 -7.38
C MET A 504 -24.91 -17.53 -8.81
N ASN A 505 -25.64 -17.98 -9.85
CA ASN A 505 -25.26 -17.84 -11.26
C ASN A 505 -23.86 -18.40 -11.58
N LEU A 506 -23.50 -19.53 -10.98
CA LEU A 506 -22.20 -20.17 -11.22
C LEU A 506 -22.25 -21.08 -12.47
N ARG A 507 -21.21 -20.98 -13.29
CA ARG A 507 -20.98 -21.87 -14.45
C ARG A 507 -19.53 -22.35 -14.45
N PRO A 508 -19.26 -23.62 -14.77
CA PRO A 508 -17.90 -24.13 -14.77
C PRO A 508 -17.03 -23.49 -15.85
N GLU A 509 -17.58 -23.06 -16.98
CA GLU A 509 -16.83 -22.44 -18.09
C GLU A 509 -16.48 -20.96 -17.89
N GLU A 510 -17.23 -20.23 -17.06
CA GLU A 510 -17.05 -18.79 -16.83
C GLU A 510 -16.16 -18.53 -15.61
N ASP A 511 -15.26 -17.55 -15.73
CA ASP A 511 -14.42 -17.07 -14.64
C ASP A 511 -14.34 -15.54 -14.72
N ASP A 512 -14.84 -14.89 -13.68
CA ASP A 512 -14.92 -13.44 -13.56
C ASP A 512 -13.81 -12.88 -12.64
N ILE A 513 -12.73 -13.64 -12.42
CA ILE A 513 -11.51 -13.19 -11.76
C ILE A 513 -10.54 -12.59 -12.79
N PRO A 514 -10.06 -11.35 -12.61
CA PRO A 514 -9.14 -10.70 -13.54
C PRO A 514 -7.68 -11.16 -13.29
N TRP A 515 -7.36 -12.42 -13.61
CA TRP A 515 -6.09 -13.06 -13.27
C TRP A 515 -4.82 -12.27 -13.63
N GLU A 516 -4.83 -11.54 -14.75
CA GLU A 516 -3.68 -10.77 -15.23
C GLU A 516 -3.52 -9.40 -14.55
N ASP A 517 -4.62 -8.83 -14.06
CA ASP A 517 -4.68 -7.47 -13.53
C ASP A 517 -4.93 -7.41 -12.01
N LEU A 518 -4.82 -8.55 -11.31
CA LEU A 518 -5.02 -8.66 -9.87
C LEU A 518 -4.17 -7.63 -9.11
N ARG A 519 -4.79 -6.93 -8.16
CA ARG A 519 -4.17 -5.91 -7.33
C ARG A 519 -4.18 -6.31 -5.87
N ASP A 520 -2.99 -6.46 -5.29
CA ASP A 520 -2.85 -6.54 -3.84
C ASP A 520 -2.96 -5.14 -3.23
N ASN A 521 -4.09 -4.87 -2.60
CA ASN A 521 -4.36 -3.61 -1.91
C ASN A 521 -4.23 -3.75 -0.40
N ARG A 522 -3.83 -4.91 0.12
CA ARG A 522 -3.68 -5.15 1.55
C ARG A 522 -2.64 -4.19 2.13
N ASP A 523 -2.94 -3.61 3.28
CA ASP A 523 -1.96 -2.82 4.02
C ASP A 523 -1.05 -3.77 4.80
N LEU A 524 0.10 -4.05 4.19
CA LEU A 524 1.16 -4.88 4.77
C LEU A 524 2.12 -4.07 5.65
N ASN A 525 1.86 -2.77 5.83
CA ASN A 525 2.64 -1.85 6.67
C ASN A 525 1.81 -1.23 7.81
N VAL A 526 0.58 -1.71 8.03
CA VAL A 526 -0.31 -1.19 9.08
C VAL A 526 0.25 -1.40 10.50
N PHE A 527 1.06 -2.46 10.67
CA PHE A 527 1.75 -2.76 11.92
C PHE A 527 3.00 -1.88 12.04
N PHE A 528 3.16 -1.21 13.18
CA PHE A 528 4.39 -0.48 13.44
C PHE A 528 5.55 -1.45 13.61
N SER A 529 6.58 -1.27 12.78
CA SER A 529 7.82 -2.05 12.83
C SER A 529 9.00 -1.14 13.09
N TRP A 530 9.70 -1.42 14.19
CA TRP A 530 10.99 -0.83 14.55
C TRP A 530 12.15 -1.78 14.25
N ASP A 531 11.89 -2.84 13.46
CA ASP A 531 12.91 -3.81 13.11
C ASP A 531 13.95 -3.22 12.13
N PRO A 532 15.19 -3.74 12.17
CA PRO A 532 16.20 -3.48 11.15
C PRO A 532 15.67 -3.75 9.74
N LYS A 533 16.21 -3.03 8.75
CA LYS A 533 15.74 -3.07 7.35
C LYS A 533 15.75 -4.48 6.74
N ASP A 534 16.66 -5.34 7.16
CA ASP A 534 16.81 -6.73 6.72
C ASP A 534 15.76 -7.68 7.32
N ARG A 535 15.10 -7.29 8.42
CA ARG A 535 14.03 -8.07 9.07
C ARG A 535 12.63 -7.48 8.86
N ASP A 536 12.54 -6.27 8.31
CA ASP A 536 11.29 -5.61 7.94
C ASP A 536 10.67 -6.22 6.66
N VAL A 537 9.47 -5.78 6.28
CA VAL A 537 8.79 -6.28 5.08
C VAL A 537 9.48 -5.75 3.81
N SER A 538 10.17 -6.63 3.08
CA SER A 538 10.78 -6.33 1.78
C SER A 538 9.77 -6.35 0.63
N GLU A 539 10.10 -5.71 -0.49
CA GLU A 539 9.31 -5.80 -1.72
C GLU A 539 9.26 -7.24 -2.27
N GLU A 540 10.31 -8.03 -2.05
CA GLU A 540 10.30 -9.46 -2.42
C GLU A 540 9.30 -10.24 -1.55
N HIS A 541 9.20 -9.96 -0.24
CA HIS A 541 8.17 -10.57 0.60
C HIS A 541 6.75 -10.25 0.11
N LYS A 542 6.49 -9.00 -0.30
CA LYS A 542 5.18 -8.61 -0.85
C LYS A 542 4.86 -9.33 -2.16
N LYS A 543 5.86 -9.42 -3.05
CA LYS A 543 5.74 -10.13 -4.33
C LYS A 543 5.46 -11.62 -4.13
N LEU A 544 6.25 -12.29 -3.28
CA LEU A 544 6.06 -13.70 -2.95
C LEU A 544 4.71 -13.95 -2.28
N SER A 545 4.26 -13.04 -1.42
CA SER A 545 2.92 -13.15 -0.83
C SER A 545 1.82 -13.04 -1.87
N LEU A 546 1.89 -12.08 -2.79
CA LEU A 546 0.91 -11.97 -3.88
C LEU A 546 0.92 -13.22 -4.78
N GLU A 547 2.10 -13.76 -5.09
CA GLU A 547 2.25 -15.01 -5.84
C GLU A 547 1.55 -16.17 -5.12
N GLU A 548 1.82 -16.35 -3.83
CA GLU A 548 1.22 -17.40 -3.00
C GLU A 548 -0.32 -17.26 -2.88
N GLU A 549 -0.81 -16.05 -2.63
CA GLU A 549 -2.25 -15.76 -2.54
C GLU A 549 -2.96 -16.00 -3.87
N THR A 550 -2.31 -15.68 -4.99
CA THR A 550 -2.84 -15.94 -6.34
C THR A 550 -2.90 -17.44 -6.63
N MET A 551 -1.87 -18.19 -6.25
CA MET A 551 -1.85 -19.66 -6.38
C MET A 551 -2.97 -20.29 -5.55
N TRP A 552 -3.12 -19.87 -4.29
CA TRP A 552 -4.16 -20.37 -3.41
C TRP A 552 -5.56 -20.02 -3.92
N LEU A 553 -5.78 -18.77 -4.32
CA LEU A 553 -7.04 -18.33 -4.93
C LEU A 553 -7.37 -19.14 -6.20
N ARG A 554 -6.37 -19.44 -7.04
CA ARG A 554 -6.56 -20.28 -8.24
C ARG A 554 -7.01 -21.69 -7.89
N ILE A 555 -6.39 -22.32 -6.90
CA ILE A 555 -6.81 -23.63 -6.39
C ILE A 555 -8.27 -23.56 -5.92
N ARG A 556 -8.62 -22.55 -5.11
CA ARG A 556 -9.97 -22.37 -4.57
C ARG A 556 -11.03 -22.09 -5.64
N SER A 557 -10.74 -21.24 -6.61
CA SER A 557 -11.63 -20.93 -7.74
C SER A 557 -11.84 -22.16 -8.62
N LEU A 558 -10.79 -22.91 -8.94
CA LEU A 558 -10.91 -24.16 -9.71
C LEU A 558 -11.73 -25.22 -8.96
N THR A 559 -11.54 -25.36 -7.64
CA THR A 559 -12.40 -26.23 -6.82
C THR A 559 -13.86 -25.80 -6.88
N LEU A 560 -14.16 -24.50 -6.76
CA LEU A 560 -15.52 -23.97 -6.86
C LEU A 560 -16.16 -24.28 -8.22
N ARG A 561 -15.41 -24.07 -9.31
CA ARG A 561 -15.88 -24.31 -10.69
C ARG A 561 -16.07 -25.81 -10.99
N LEU A 562 -15.21 -26.67 -10.46
CA LEU A 562 -15.40 -28.13 -10.56
C LEU A 562 -16.67 -28.57 -9.84
N ILE A 563 -16.91 -28.06 -8.62
CA ILE A 563 -18.13 -28.35 -7.85
C ILE A 563 -19.38 -27.82 -8.58
N SER A 564 -19.32 -26.64 -9.18
CA SER A 564 -20.46 -26.03 -9.88
C SER A 564 -20.88 -26.78 -11.13
N GLY A 565 -19.99 -27.56 -11.75
CA GLY A 565 -20.31 -28.38 -12.91
C GLY A 565 -21.00 -29.71 -12.59
N LEU A 566 -20.93 -30.21 -11.35
CA LEU A 566 -21.49 -31.51 -10.97
C LEU A 566 -23.00 -31.65 -11.29
N PRO A 567 -23.86 -30.64 -11.04
CA PRO A 567 -25.28 -30.74 -11.36
C PRO A 567 -25.56 -30.91 -12.86
N SER A 568 -24.70 -30.40 -13.73
CA SER A 568 -24.88 -30.44 -15.19
C SER A 568 -24.57 -31.82 -15.78
N LEU A 569 -23.89 -32.70 -15.04
CA LEU A 569 -23.54 -34.06 -15.47
C LEU A 569 -24.72 -35.05 -15.39
N ASN A 570 -25.79 -34.72 -14.66
CA ASN A 570 -26.90 -35.63 -14.38
C ASN A 570 -27.98 -35.69 -15.48
N HIS A 571 -27.79 -34.99 -16.61
CA HIS A 571 -28.76 -35.04 -17.71
C HIS A 571 -28.44 -36.24 -18.64
N PRO A 572 -29.38 -37.18 -18.83
CA PRO A 572 -29.16 -38.32 -19.70
C PRO A 572 -28.88 -37.82 -21.11
N VAL A 573 -27.77 -38.29 -21.70
CA VAL A 573 -27.52 -38.18 -23.12
C VAL A 573 -28.69 -38.89 -23.81
N GLU A 574 -29.61 -38.14 -24.43
CA GLU A 574 -30.62 -38.74 -25.28
C GLU A 574 -29.91 -39.65 -26.30
N PRO A 575 -30.40 -40.88 -26.53
CA PRO A 575 -29.77 -41.78 -27.49
C PRO A 575 -29.76 -41.07 -28.84
N LYS A 576 -28.56 -40.74 -29.33
CA LYS A 576 -28.33 -40.18 -30.67
C LYS A 576 -28.82 -41.18 -31.71
N ASN A 577 -30.12 -41.14 -32.03
CA ASN A 577 -30.63 -41.68 -33.27
C ASN A 577 -30.12 -40.76 -34.38
N SER A 578 -29.13 -41.27 -35.11
CA SER A 578 -28.69 -40.88 -36.46
C SER A 578 -29.19 -39.53 -36.98
N GLU A 579 -28.30 -38.54 -37.09
CA GLU A 579 -27.84 -38.02 -38.38
C GLU A 579 -26.83 -36.88 -38.17
N LYS A 580 -25.97 -36.73 -39.18
CA LYS A 580 -24.88 -35.76 -39.24
C LYS A 580 -25.40 -34.33 -39.06
N THR A 581 -25.19 -33.74 -37.90
CA THR A 581 -25.08 -32.28 -37.76
C THR A 581 -23.80 -31.97 -37.00
N SER A 582 -22.85 -31.40 -37.72
CA SER A 582 -21.67 -30.75 -37.20
C SER A 582 -22.08 -29.52 -36.38
N GLU A 583 -22.30 -29.70 -35.09
CA GLU A 583 -22.22 -28.59 -34.14
C GLU A 583 -20.75 -28.28 -33.89
N ASN A 584 -20.22 -27.35 -34.68
CA ASN A 584 -18.88 -26.83 -34.48
C ASN A 584 -18.85 -26.01 -33.17
N GLY A 585 -18.19 -26.55 -32.14
CA GLY A 585 -17.47 -25.73 -31.16
C GLY A 585 -18.01 -25.62 -29.73
N VAL A 586 -19.03 -26.38 -29.32
CA VAL A 586 -19.44 -26.43 -27.90
C VAL A 586 -18.80 -27.65 -27.24
N SER A 587 -17.79 -27.44 -26.40
CA SER A 587 -17.20 -28.51 -25.58
C SER A 587 -18.26 -29.15 -24.70
N SER A 588 -18.25 -30.49 -24.58
CA SER A 588 -19.19 -31.19 -23.69
C SER A 588 -18.98 -30.75 -22.23
N PRO A 589 -20.02 -30.69 -21.37
CA PRO A 589 -19.87 -30.36 -19.96
C PRO A 589 -18.78 -31.17 -19.24
N ILE A 590 -18.62 -32.45 -19.57
CA ILE A 590 -17.55 -33.29 -19.01
C ILE A 590 -16.16 -32.87 -19.50
N ASP A 591 -16.02 -32.43 -20.75
CA ASP A 591 -14.73 -32.01 -21.31
C ASP A 591 -14.22 -30.74 -20.63
N ILE A 592 -15.14 -29.83 -20.28
CA ILE A 592 -14.84 -28.64 -19.48
C ILE A 592 -14.32 -29.06 -18.09
N LEU A 593 -14.99 -30.00 -17.42
CA LEU A 593 -14.55 -30.46 -16.09
C LEU A 593 -13.22 -31.20 -16.12
N ARG A 594 -12.95 -32.01 -17.15
CA ARG A 594 -11.65 -32.64 -17.36
C ARG A 594 -10.54 -31.60 -17.54
N LEU A 595 -10.79 -30.55 -18.32
CA LEU A 595 -9.85 -29.44 -18.49
C LEU A 595 -9.59 -28.71 -17.16
N LEU A 596 -10.63 -28.43 -16.38
CA LEU A 596 -10.50 -27.79 -15.07
C LEU A 596 -9.74 -28.68 -14.07
N LEU A 597 -9.95 -30.00 -14.11
CA LEU A 597 -9.23 -30.95 -13.27
C LEU A 597 -7.72 -30.93 -13.60
N GLN A 598 -7.35 -30.93 -14.89
CA GLN A 598 -5.96 -30.78 -15.31
C GLN A 598 -5.36 -29.46 -14.84
N GLN A 599 -6.10 -28.35 -14.96
CA GLN A 599 -5.66 -27.06 -14.45
C GLN A 599 -5.46 -27.06 -12.93
N LEU A 600 -6.34 -27.74 -12.19
CA LEU A 600 -6.24 -27.88 -10.73
C LEU A 600 -5.00 -28.68 -10.35
N GLU A 601 -4.71 -29.79 -11.03
CA GLU A 601 -3.49 -30.58 -10.78
C GLU A 601 -2.23 -29.76 -11.02
N VAL A 602 -2.17 -29.02 -12.14
CA VAL A 602 -1.05 -28.12 -12.44
C VAL A 602 -0.91 -27.03 -11.38
N ALA A 603 -2.02 -26.44 -10.93
CA ALA A 603 -2.01 -25.42 -9.88
C ALA A 603 -1.52 -26.00 -8.53
N VAL A 604 -1.97 -27.20 -8.17
CA VAL A 604 -1.54 -27.91 -6.96
C VAL A 604 -0.05 -28.25 -7.01
N GLU A 605 0.44 -28.76 -8.14
CA GLU A 605 1.86 -29.08 -8.32
C GLU A 605 2.74 -27.82 -8.28
N THR A 606 2.29 -26.74 -8.92
CA THR A 606 2.97 -25.44 -8.85
C THR A 606 3.03 -24.93 -7.41
N GLY A 607 1.92 -25.03 -6.68
CA GLY A 607 1.85 -24.66 -5.27
C GLY A 607 2.79 -25.50 -4.39
N LYS A 608 2.88 -26.82 -4.61
CA LYS A 608 3.81 -27.68 -3.87
C LYS A 608 5.26 -27.23 -4.04
N ARG A 609 5.69 -26.97 -5.28
CA ARG A 609 7.03 -26.44 -5.57
C ARG A 609 7.27 -25.06 -4.96
N PHE A 610 6.23 -24.25 -4.82
CA PHE A 610 6.35 -22.97 -4.12
C PHE A 610 6.60 -23.18 -2.61
N ILE A 611 5.89 -24.11 -1.97
CA ILE A 611 6.07 -24.42 -0.54
C ILE A 611 7.46 -25.02 -0.27
N GLU A 612 8.03 -25.79 -1.20
CA GLU A 612 9.40 -26.31 -1.14
C GLU A 612 10.49 -25.21 -1.07
N LYS A 613 10.17 -23.96 -1.40
CA LYS A 613 11.08 -22.82 -1.24
C LYS A 613 11.29 -22.39 0.21
N GLU A 614 10.46 -22.90 1.15
CA GLU A 614 10.55 -22.63 2.60
C GLU A 614 10.66 -21.14 2.99
N ILE A 615 9.89 -20.30 2.30
CA ILE A 615 9.91 -18.84 2.48
C ILE A 615 9.52 -18.48 3.92
N GLN A 616 10.33 -17.65 4.58
CA GLN A 616 10.09 -17.17 5.94
C GLN A 616 9.64 -15.71 5.92
N TYR A 617 8.36 -15.46 6.18
CA TYR A 617 7.85 -14.10 6.33
C TYR A 617 8.18 -13.50 7.71
N PRO A 618 8.45 -12.18 7.80
CA PRO A 618 8.53 -11.46 9.07
C PRO A 618 7.23 -11.58 9.87
N PHE A 619 7.31 -11.44 11.20
CA PHE A 619 6.14 -11.68 12.05
C PHE A 619 5.03 -10.70 11.71
N LEU A 620 5.35 -9.43 11.48
CA LEU A 620 4.41 -8.37 11.12
C LEU A 620 4.11 -8.30 9.62
N GLY A 621 4.73 -9.17 8.82
CA GLY A 621 4.62 -9.16 7.36
C GLY A 621 3.34 -9.82 6.83
N PRO A 622 3.36 -10.21 5.54
CA PRO A 622 2.27 -11.00 4.98
C PRO A 622 2.10 -12.32 5.73
N VAL A 623 0.84 -12.72 5.91
CA VAL A 623 0.51 -14.01 6.53
C VAL A 623 0.59 -15.09 5.44
N PRO A 624 1.39 -16.16 5.59
CA PRO A 624 1.43 -17.25 4.62
C PRO A 624 0.03 -17.85 4.46
N THR A 625 -0.29 -18.40 3.30
CA THR A 625 -1.64 -18.93 2.99
C THR A 625 -1.88 -20.29 3.64
N ARG A 626 -3.09 -20.85 3.46
CA ARG A 626 -3.43 -22.21 3.94
C ARG A 626 -2.85 -23.30 3.05
N MET A 627 -2.22 -22.92 1.93
CA MET A 627 -1.77 -23.83 0.89
C MET A 627 -0.81 -24.90 1.42
N GLY A 628 0.17 -24.53 2.24
CA GLY A 628 1.07 -25.49 2.89
C GLY A 628 0.33 -26.49 3.79
N GLY A 629 -0.61 -26.00 4.61
CA GLY A 629 -1.44 -26.86 5.46
C GLY A 629 -2.36 -27.80 4.67
N PHE A 630 -2.92 -27.33 3.55
CA PHE A 630 -3.77 -28.09 2.65
C PHE A 630 -3.04 -29.27 1.97
N PHE A 631 -1.75 -29.12 1.69
CA PHE A 631 -0.92 -30.20 1.17
C PHE A 631 -0.52 -31.18 2.27
N ASN A 632 -0.07 -30.68 3.42
CA ASN A 632 0.38 -31.50 4.54
C ASN A 632 -0.72 -32.42 5.12
N SER A 633 -1.98 -31.98 5.07
CA SER A 633 -3.12 -32.80 5.52
C SER A 633 -3.58 -33.87 4.52
N GLY A 634 -3.05 -33.87 3.29
CA GLY A 634 -3.48 -34.77 2.21
C GLY A 634 -4.83 -34.41 1.57
N CYS A 635 -5.44 -33.27 1.94
CA CYS A 635 -6.73 -32.84 1.40
C CYS A 635 -6.73 -32.63 -0.12
N SER A 636 -5.62 -32.11 -0.67
CA SER A 636 -5.45 -31.91 -2.12
C SER A 636 -5.64 -33.20 -2.92
N GLN A 637 -4.92 -34.27 -2.54
CA GLN A 637 -5.01 -35.57 -3.20
C GLN A 637 -6.40 -36.19 -3.04
N CYS A 638 -7.00 -36.05 -1.85
CA CYS A 638 -8.35 -36.55 -1.57
C CYS A 638 -9.39 -35.92 -2.51
N GLN A 639 -9.35 -34.59 -2.70
CA GLN A 639 -10.26 -33.89 -3.60
C GLN A 639 -10.02 -34.26 -5.07
N ILE A 640 -8.76 -34.31 -5.51
CA ILE A 640 -8.41 -34.70 -6.90
C ILE A 640 -8.91 -36.11 -7.20
N SER A 641 -8.67 -37.08 -6.31
CA SER A 641 -9.18 -38.45 -6.46
C SER A 641 -10.71 -38.51 -6.51
N SER A 642 -11.40 -37.65 -5.75
CA SER A 642 -12.87 -37.56 -5.83
C SER A 642 -13.34 -37.02 -7.18
N PHE A 643 -12.64 -36.06 -7.79
CA PHE A 643 -13.01 -35.55 -9.11
C PHE A 643 -12.70 -36.56 -10.23
N TYR A 644 -11.62 -37.33 -10.12
CA TYR A 644 -11.39 -38.47 -11.03
C TYR A 644 -12.50 -39.50 -10.95
N LEU A 645 -12.97 -39.82 -9.73
CA LEU A 645 -14.09 -40.74 -9.56
C LEU A 645 -15.35 -40.21 -10.26
N VAL A 646 -15.65 -38.91 -10.18
CA VAL A 646 -16.77 -38.32 -10.92
C VAL A 646 -16.61 -38.52 -12.43
N ASN A 647 -15.40 -38.32 -12.96
CA ASN A 647 -15.12 -38.57 -14.37
C ASN A 647 -15.33 -40.04 -14.75
N ASP A 648 -14.80 -40.97 -13.96
CA ASP A 648 -14.93 -42.42 -14.21
C ASP A 648 -16.39 -42.87 -14.16
N ILE A 649 -17.18 -42.34 -13.23
CA ILE A 649 -18.61 -42.61 -13.13
C ILE A 649 -19.38 -42.07 -14.34
N TYR A 650 -19.01 -40.88 -14.84
CA TYR A 650 -19.61 -40.35 -16.06
C TYR A 650 -19.26 -41.20 -17.30
N GLU A 651 -18.02 -41.68 -17.41
CA GLU A 651 -17.62 -42.62 -18.46
C GLU A 651 -18.36 -43.96 -18.35
N LEU A 652 -18.59 -44.45 -17.14
CA LEU A 652 -19.36 -45.66 -16.89
C LEU A 652 -20.83 -45.48 -17.28
N ASP A 653 -21.44 -44.34 -16.96
CA ASP A 653 -22.83 -44.00 -17.30
C ASP A 653 -23.01 -43.89 -18.83
N THR A 654 -22.09 -43.20 -19.50
CA THR A 654 -22.14 -43.01 -20.97
C THR A 654 -21.87 -44.29 -21.76
N ASN A 655 -20.95 -45.15 -21.30
CA ASN A 655 -20.67 -46.44 -21.94
C ASN A 655 -21.69 -47.53 -21.55
N GLY A 656 -22.39 -47.36 -20.43
CA GLY A 656 -23.32 -48.32 -19.84
C GLY A 656 -22.63 -49.49 -19.14
N LEU A 657 -23.31 -50.11 -18.18
CA LEU A 657 -22.87 -51.29 -17.43
C LEU A 657 -23.01 -52.60 -18.25
N GLY A 658 -22.71 -52.60 -19.55
CA GLY A 658 -22.96 -53.72 -20.46
C GLY A 658 -22.59 -55.09 -19.87
N LYS A 659 -23.48 -56.08 -20.08
CA LYS A 659 -23.36 -57.48 -19.62
C LYS A 659 -22.06 -58.17 -20.01
#